data_AF-A0A5B9W3D2-F1
#
_entry.id   AF-A0A5B9W3D2-F1
#
_cell.length_a   1.000
_cell.length_b   1.000
_cell.length_c   1.000
_cell.angle_alpha   90.00
_cell.angle_beta   90.00
_cell.angle_gamma   90.00
#
_symmetry.space_group_name_H-M   'P 1'
#
loop_
_entity.id
_entity.type
_entity.pdbx_description
1 polymer ?
#
loop_
_entity_poly.entity_id
_entity_poly.type
_entity_poly.pdbx_seq_one_letter_code
_entity_poly.pdbx_strand_id
1 'polypeptide(L)'
;MIGFLLRVRYLAAAATAVLLVLLVLFGKKVSYEQSIGSFFAEDDPYMSVYQEAAGVFGDDNFVFLVYDDPDLVTPAGLDRVAELAAAVSPGKVPGVSRVESLDAMPLVWAIDDALLALEKLPAFARNAAMNAARRTVKNVDLKTNAMAVAGAVRSADAAGLAALKERLRHHPMFRGTLISEDGNSTAVVARLRKTHEHNVIQTVAALRAEADAFAARHGLGRPAVVGPPVLLADGFAAIEVDGRRLAAVGMVLIALVTLVAVHSVWWAIVPMAAGWTIWLATETLLNLFHIRLSLSGGPLVAQIIVLTMPAASHLAIHFRENLRQRNDPAAAGRATLRAVAVPILWTAITGAIGYGALVTSDVMPIQQFGAILGACTLCSAILVMALSPIAMLPPFPLEVPVREGSRSSVAGGMNRLSFWVSRHPMAVVATVAAVVVPLSLGMFNLRYETNYINLFRRDTRVVNDYRVVESKLGGIGLVEVVVPLESPVTPAALGRLTELDRKIAATPVADPRAIAQVLSLATVLDPDGRLKALPEEAEARVLASKLELIGLSPQAGLLRSFWNAEAGRARVLVRLLEQQPAPTKARIFREAVAAAREAFGPSSYLTGLSYLMTRTTEGVISTQWTTFFWSALGILLMLTLAFRSPALAVLAILPTLLSVALVLGLMGWLSIKLDMATALVASVALGLSVDDTFHCLIQFHRERKTRGFRKSLFDSYRVSGPGVLLSSLAVAVGFTALRTSEFAPFVNFGTMVAVATAGSTLGNLVLLPACLTLGERWSKSRVRPVPATAGNATGVTLHERDAREA
;
A
#
# COMPACT_ATOMS: atom_id res chain seq x y z
N MET A 1 -16.44 23.27 33.74
CA MET A 1 -15.58 22.38 32.92
C MET A 1 -14.09 22.48 33.24
N ILE A 2 -13.40 23.60 33.00
CA ILE A 2 -11.92 23.69 33.17
C ILE A 2 -11.45 23.46 34.62
N GLY A 3 -12.15 24.02 35.60
CA GLY A 3 -11.85 23.77 37.02
C GLY A 3 -12.12 22.32 37.46
N PHE A 4 -13.00 21.60 36.75
CA PHE A 4 -13.27 20.18 37.00
C PHE A 4 -12.12 19.31 36.48
N LEU A 5 -11.63 19.56 35.27
CA LEU A 5 -10.46 18.85 34.71
C LEU A 5 -9.23 18.90 35.62
N LEU A 6 -8.95 20.06 36.23
CA LEU A 6 -7.82 20.20 37.16
C LEU A 6 -8.03 19.45 38.49
N ARG A 7 -9.27 19.34 38.99
CA ARG A 7 -9.59 18.58 40.21
C ARG A 7 -9.52 17.07 39.98
N VAL A 8 -9.99 16.62 38.82
CA VAL A 8 -10.14 15.19 38.47
C VAL A 8 -8.85 14.63 37.84
N ARG A 9 -7.77 15.40 37.75
CA ARG A 9 -6.51 15.02 37.08
C ARG A 9 -5.95 13.65 37.49
N TYR A 10 -5.97 13.33 38.79
CA TYR A 10 -5.48 12.04 39.28
C TYR A 10 -6.42 10.89 38.91
N LEU A 11 -7.73 11.13 38.92
CA LEU A 11 -8.73 10.14 38.50
C LEU A 11 -8.67 9.91 36.99
N ALA A 12 -8.48 10.96 36.18
CA ALA A 12 -8.27 10.83 34.74
C ALA A 12 -7.00 10.03 34.43
N ALA A 13 -5.87 10.37 35.07
CA ALA A 13 -4.61 9.63 34.88
C ALA A 13 -4.69 8.19 35.40
N ALA A 14 -5.32 7.96 36.55
CA ALA A 14 -5.54 6.61 37.08
C ALA A 14 -6.46 5.79 36.18
N ALA A 15 -7.55 6.38 35.68
CA ALA A 15 -8.46 5.72 34.75
C ALA A 15 -7.76 5.35 33.44
N THR A 16 -6.94 6.25 32.87
CA THR A 16 -6.13 5.94 31.69
C THR A 16 -5.07 4.88 31.97
N ALA A 17 -4.41 4.92 33.14
CA ALA A 17 -3.44 3.90 33.52
C ALA A 17 -4.09 2.52 33.69
N VAL A 18 -5.25 2.44 34.37
CA VAL A 18 -6.03 1.22 34.50
C VAL A 18 -6.50 0.72 33.14
N LEU A 19 -7.04 1.60 32.30
CA LEU A 19 -7.45 1.25 30.93
C LEU A 19 -6.26 0.73 30.13
N LEU A 20 -5.09 1.37 30.23
CA LEU A 20 -3.88 0.94 29.55
C LEU A 20 -3.45 -0.45 30.03
N VAL A 21 -3.44 -0.70 31.34
CA VAL A 21 -3.13 -2.03 31.89
C VAL A 21 -4.14 -3.07 31.41
N LEU A 22 -5.44 -2.75 31.40
CA LEU A 22 -6.48 -3.64 30.88
C LEU A 22 -6.29 -3.93 29.40
N LEU A 23 -5.96 -2.93 28.58
CA LEU A 23 -5.67 -3.10 27.15
C LEU A 23 -4.39 -3.90 26.91
N VAL A 24 -3.36 -3.73 27.73
CA VAL A 24 -2.12 -4.52 27.61
C VAL A 24 -2.33 -5.98 28.02
N LEU A 25 -3.12 -6.24 29.08
CA LEU A 25 -3.34 -7.59 29.60
C LEU A 25 -4.43 -8.36 28.86
N PHE A 26 -5.50 -7.69 28.46
CA PHE A 26 -6.71 -8.32 27.90
C PHE A 26 -7.06 -7.81 26.50
N GLY A 27 -6.36 -6.78 25.99
CA GLY A 27 -6.57 -6.29 24.63
C GLY A 27 -6.27 -7.38 23.62
N LYS A 28 -7.21 -7.57 22.70
CA LYS A 28 -7.03 -8.51 21.60
C LYS A 28 -6.36 -7.81 20.44
N LYS A 29 -5.36 -8.47 19.86
CA LYS A 29 -4.65 -7.96 18.69
C LYS A 29 -5.57 -8.02 17.47
N VAL A 30 -5.47 -7.00 16.64
CA VAL A 30 -6.14 -6.98 15.34
C VAL A 30 -5.53 -8.04 14.42
N SER A 31 -6.38 -8.79 13.72
CA SER A 31 -5.94 -9.69 12.65
C SER A 31 -5.83 -8.95 11.33
N TYR A 32 -4.86 -9.33 10.52
CA TYR A 32 -4.69 -8.81 9.16
C TYR A 32 -5.39 -9.72 8.17
N GLU A 33 -6.10 -9.14 7.19
CA GLU A 33 -6.71 -9.90 6.10
C GLU A 33 -5.64 -10.23 5.07
N GLN A 34 -5.18 -11.49 5.04
CA GLN A 34 -4.06 -11.92 4.19
C GLN A 34 -4.47 -12.21 2.73
N SER A 35 -5.63 -11.72 2.28
CA SER A 35 -6.20 -12.01 0.97
C SER A 35 -6.31 -10.77 0.10
N ILE A 36 -6.25 -10.98 -1.21
CA ILE A 36 -6.47 -9.91 -2.20
C ILE A 36 -7.93 -9.46 -2.24
N GLY A 37 -8.86 -10.30 -1.78
CA GLY A 37 -10.27 -9.92 -1.61
C GLY A 37 -10.45 -8.70 -0.70
N SER A 38 -9.53 -8.46 0.24
CA SER A 38 -9.57 -7.28 1.13
C SER A 38 -9.50 -5.94 0.41
N PHE A 39 -9.06 -5.91 -0.85
CA PHE A 39 -8.96 -4.69 -1.64
C PHE A 39 -10.25 -4.30 -2.34
N PHE A 40 -11.23 -5.22 -2.39
CA PHE A 40 -12.47 -5.07 -3.14
C PHE A 40 -13.65 -5.01 -2.19
N ALA A 41 -14.72 -4.34 -2.61
CA ALA A 41 -16.02 -4.45 -1.95
C ALA A 41 -16.59 -5.86 -2.12
N GLU A 42 -17.50 -6.28 -1.24
CA GLU A 42 -18.12 -7.61 -1.31
C GLU A 42 -18.89 -7.84 -2.63
N ASP A 43 -19.42 -6.77 -3.22
CA ASP A 43 -20.19 -6.75 -4.46
C ASP A 43 -19.37 -6.30 -5.69
N ASP A 44 -18.03 -6.23 -5.58
CA ASP A 44 -17.19 -5.80 -6.70
C ASP A 44 -17.31 -6.76 -7.91
N PRO A 45 -17.62 -6.25 -9.11
CA PRO A 45 -17.85 -7.08 -10.28
C PRO A 45 -16.60 -7.83 -10.75
N TYR A 46 -15.40 -7.28 -10.56
CA TYR A 46 -14.15 -7.96 -10.94
C TYR A 46 -13.83 -9.10 -9.98
N MET A 47 -14.07 -8.90 -8.68
CA MET A 47 -13.88 -9.95 -7.69
C MET A 47 -14.87 -11.11 -7.90
N SER A 48 -16.12 -10.81 -8.23
CA SER A 48 -17.13 -11.83 -8.56
C SER A 48 -16.70 -12.70 -9.76
N VAL A 49 -16.24 -12.06 -10.83
CA VAL A 49 -15.73 -12.76 -12.04
C VAL A 49 -14.50 -13.62 -11.72
N TYR A 50 -13.61 -13.16 -10.85
CA TYR A 50 -12.47 -13.96 -10.39
C TYR A 50 -12.90 -15.18 -9.56
N GLN A 51 -13.86 -15.01 -8.64
CA GLN A 51 -14.37 -16.11 -7.83
C GLN A 51 -15.11 -17.16 -8.68
N GLU A 52 -15.86 -16.73 -9.69
CA GLU A 52 -16.51 -17.62 -10.66
C GLU A 52 -15.47 -18.45 -11.41
N ALA A 53 -14.47 -17.80 -12.02
CA ALA A 53 -13.42 -18.51 -12.76
C ALA A 53 -12.61 -19.46 -11.86
N ALA A 54 -12.26 -19.03 -10.64
CA ALA A 54 -11.57 -19.86 -9.66
C ALA A 54 -12.42 -21.06 -9.20
N GLY A 55 -13.75 -20.92 -9.14
CA GLY A 55 -14.67 -22.01 -8.86
C GLY A 55 -14.74 -23.05 -9.99
N VAL A 56 -14.59 -22.61 -11.25
CA VAL A 56 -14.67 -23.47 -12.44
C VAL A 56 -13.34 -24.15 -12.77
N PHE A 57 -12.22 -23.44 -12.69
CA PHE A 57 -10.90 -23.89 -13.15
C PHE A 57 -9.86 -24.09 -12.03
N GLY A 58 -10.20 -23.70 -10.80
CA GLY A 58 -9.29 -23.68 -9.65
C GLY A 58 -8.62 -22.33 -9.43
N ASP A 59 -8.10 -22.09 -8.23
CA ASP A 59 -7.53 -20.80 -7.82
C ASP A 59 -6.01 -20.65 -8.11
N ASP A 60 -5.53 -19.42 -7.92
CA ASP A 60 -4.14 -18.98 -8.14
C ASP A 60 -3.23 -19.16 -6.91
N ASN A 61 -3.63 -20.01 -5.94
CA ASN A 61 -2.90 -20.21 -4.69
C ASN A 61 -1.76 -21.23 -4.86
N PHE A 62 -0.78 -20.92 -5.70
CA PHE A 62 0.39 -21.77 -5.95
C PHE A 62 1.70 -21.12 -5.49
N VAL A 63 2.63 -21.94 -5.05
CA VAL A 63 4.00 -21.58 -4.67
C VAL A 63 4.97 -22.43 -5.46
N PHE A 64 5.85 -21.79 -6.21
CA PHE A 64 6.95 -22.42 -6.92
C PHE A 64 8.18 -22.48 -6.01
N LEU A 65 8.73 -23.68 -5.86
CA LEU A 65 10.04 -23.92 -5.26
C LEU A 65 11.00 -24.31 -6.38
N VAL A 66 11.90 -23.40 -6.73
CA VAL A 66 12.77 -23.52 -7.90
C VAL A 66 14.21 -23.65 -7.48
N TYR A 67 14.90 -24.67 -7.98
CA TYR A 67 16.32 -24.89 -7.70
C TYR A 67 17.05 -25.39 -8.94
N ASP A 68 18.37 -25.25 -8.91
CA ASP A 68 19.25 -25.74 -9.97
C ASP A 68 19.77 -27.12 -9.64
N ASP A 69 19.73 -27.99 -10.65
CA ASP A 69 20.24 -29.34 -10.63
C ASP A 69 20.82 -29.68 -12.01
N PRO A 70 22.16 -29.71 -12.17
CA PRO A 70 22.80 -30.09 -13.43
C PRO A 70 22.42 -31.49 -13.91
N ASP A 71 22.09 -32.39 -12.98
CA ASP A 71 21.73 -33.78 -13.25
C ASP A 71 20.21 -34.01 -13.21
N LEU A 72 19.41 -32.95 -13.44
CA LEU A 72 17.94 -32.98 -13.31
C LEU A 72 17.28 -34.15 -14.06
N VAL A 73 17.65 -34.35 -15.33
CA VAL A 73 17.09 -35.41 -16.18
C VAL A 73 17.93 -36.68 -16.05
N THR A 74 18.09 -37.15 -14.82
CA THR A 74 18.70 -38.43 -14.45
C THR A 74 17.84 -39.09 -13.37
N PRO A 75 17.97 -40.41 -13.14
CA PRO A 75 17.25 -41.06 -12.04
C PRO A 75 17.49 -40.36 -10.69
N ALA A 76 18.74 -40.01 -10.37
CA ALA A 76 19.09 -39.32 -9.14
C ALA A 76 18.52 -37.89 -9.05
N GLY A 77 18.52 -37.15 -10.17
CA GLY A 77 17.90 -35.82 -10.23
C GLY A 77 16.39 -35.87 -9.99
N LEU A 78 15.70 -36.83 -10.58
CA LEU A 78 14.25 -36.99 -10.36
C LEU A 78 13.92 -37.53 -8.96
N ASP A 79 14.80 -38.34 -8.36
CA ASP A 79 14.65 -38.75 -6.96
C ASP A 79 14.78 -37.53 -6.02
N ARG A 80 15.67 -36.59 -6.33
CA ARG A 80 15.77 -35.31 -5.60
C ARG A 80 14.52 -34.44 -5.78
N VAL A 81 13.95 -34.37 -6.98
CA VAL A 81 12.67 -33.69 -7.23
C VAL A 81 11.54 -34.31 -6.38
N ALA A 82 11.46 -35.64 -6.39
CA ALA A 82 10.47 -36.38 -5.61
C ALA A 82 10.65 -36.19 -4.10
N GLU A 83 11.90 -36.13 -3.61
CA GLU A 83 12.22 -35.85 -2.21
C GLU A 83 11.70 -34.48 -1.79
N LEU A 84 12.00 -33.42 -2.55
CA LEU A 84 11.51 -32.08 -2.24
C LEU A 84 9.98 -32.04 -2.29
N ALA A 85 9.36 -32.64 -3.30
CA ALA A 85 7.90 -32.71 -3.41
C ALA A 85 7.25 -33.43 -2.21
N ALA A 86 7.86 -34.50 -1.72
CA ALA A 86 7.42 -35.21 -0.52
C ALA A 86 7.60 -34.38 0.76
N ALA A 87 8.71 -33.63 0.86
CA ALA A 87 9.00 -32.76 2.01
C ALA A 87 7.97 -31.63 2.15
N VAL A 88 7.48 -31.09 1.03
CA VAL A 88 6.46 -30.02 1.03
C VAL A 88 5.01 -30.51 0.89
N SER A 89 4.78 -31.82 1.02
CA SER A 89 3.46 -32.43 0.83
C SER A 89 2.43 -32.03 1.91
N PRO A 90 1.11 -32.19 1.66
CA PRO A 90 0.04 -31.84 2.61
C PRO A 90 0.16 -32.44 4.01
N GLY A 91 0.81 -33.61 4.13
CA GLY A 91 1.05 -34.28 5.41
C GLY A 91 2.24 -33.74 6.21
N LYS A 92 3.09 -32.92 5.58
CA LYS A 92 4.31 -32.34 6.16
C LYS A 92 4.17 -30.85 6.43
N VAL A 93 3.60 -30.10 5.49
CA VAL A 93 3.44 -28.65 5.59
C VAL A 93 1.97 -28.28 5.72
N PRO A 94 1.53 -27.73 6.87
CA PRO A 94 0.16 -27.27 7.06
C PRO A 94 -0.20 -26.19 6.03
N GLY A 95 -1.37 -26.33 5.40
CA GLY A 95 -1.86 -25.38 4.41
C GLY A 95 -1.58 -25.78 2.96
N VAL A 96 -0.71 -26.76 2.69
CA VAL A 96 -0.55 -27.32 1.35
C VAL A 96 -1.70 -28.29 1.06
N SER A 97 -2.35 -28.13 -0.10
CA SER A 97 -3.45 -28.99 -0.57
C SER A 97 -2.96 -30.06 -1.54
N ARG A 98 -2.02 -29.72 -2.42
CA ARG A 98 -1.44 -30.63 -3.42
C ARG A 98 -0.04 -30.17 -3.80
N VAL A 99 0.81 -31.10 -4.22
CA VAL A 99 2.13 -30.79 -4.81
C VAL A 99 2.18 -31.37 -6.21
N GLU A 100 2.73 -30.60 -7.14
CA GLU A 100 2.98 -30.97 -8.52
C GLU A 100 4.47 -30.80 -8.80
N SER A 101 5.09 -31.79 -9.43
CA SER A 101 6.53 -31.85 -9.62
C SER A 101 6.86 -32.64 -10.87
N LEU A 102 8.04 -32.38 -11.45
CA LEU A 102 8.44 -32.94 -12.74
C LEU A 102 8.43 -34.47 -12.73
N ASP A 103 8.85 -35.12 -11.64
CA ASP A 103 8.93 -36.58 -11.51
C ASP A 103 7.57 -37.29 -11.69
N ALA A 104 6.52 -36.70 -11.11
CA ALA A 104 5.17 -37.25 -11.09
C ALA A 104 4.32 -36.80 -12.28
N MET A 105 4.85 -35.91 -13.14
CA MET A 105 4.09 -35.43 -14.29
C MET A 105 3.91 -36.55 -15.33
N PRO A 106 2.71 -36.65 -15.91
CA PRO A 106 2.43 -37.57 -16.99
C PRO A 106 3.14 -37.12 -18.28
N LEU A 107 3.58 -38.06 -19.09
CA LEU A 107 4.03 -37.82 -20.46
C LEU A 107 2.82 -37.39 -21.31
N VAL A 108 2.59 -36.09 -21.43
CA VAL A 108 1.42 -35.50 -22.12
C VAL A 108 1.30 -36.01 -23.57
N TRP A 109 2.43 -36.28 -24.21
CA TRP A 109 2.51 -36.78 -25.59
C TRP A 109 2.37 -38.30 -25.77
N ALA A 110 2.38 -39.10 -24.69
CA ALA A 110 2.35 -40.56 -24.83
C ALA A 110 1.03 -41.04 -25.46
N ILE A 111 -0.08 -40.35 -25.14
CA ILE A 111 -1.39 -40.62 -25.76
C ILE A 111 -1.35 -40.25 -27.25
N ASP A 112 -0.69 -39.16 -27.63
CA ASP A 112 -0.59 -38.74 -29.02
C ASP A 112 0.20 -39.72 -29.87
N ASP A 113 1.34 -40.18 -29.34
CA ASP A 113 2.18 -41.17 -30.02
C ASP A 113 1.41 -42.48 -30.22
N ALA A 114 0.64 -42.92 -29.23
CA ALA A 114 -0.22 -44.09 -29.33
C ALA A 114 -1.35 -43.89 -30.36
N LEU A 115 -2.08 -42.78 -30.29
CA LEU A 115 -3.20 -42.51 -31.20
C LEU A 115 -2.76 -42.36 -32.65
N LEU A 116 -1.64 -41.68 -32.90
CA LEU A 116 -1.10 -41.49 -34.25
C LEU A 116 -0.54 -42.79 -34.84
N ALA A 117 -0.03 -43.69 -33.99
CA ALA A 117 0.34 -45.04 -34.42
C ALA A 117 -0.91 -45.86 -34.79
N LEU A 118 -2.00 -45.74 -34.03
CA LEU A 118 -3.26 -46.43 -34.30
C LEU A 118 -3.94 -45.95 -35.59
N GLU A 119 -3.77 -44.69 -35.97
CA GLU A 119 -4.34 -44.14 -37.20
C GLU A 119 -3.72 -44.74 -38.47
N LYS A 120 -2.51 -45.32 -38.36
CA LYS A 120 -1.87 -46.07 -39.46
C LYS A 120 -2.44 -47.47 -39.67
N LEU A 121 -3.34 -47.95 -38.80
CA LEU A 121 -3.91 -49.29 -38.85
C LEU A 121 -5.25 -49.34 -39.61
N PRO A 122 -5.62 -50.49 -40.20
CA PRO A 122 -6.95 -50.72 -40.75
C PRO A 122 -8.06 -50.50 -39.71
N ALA A 123 -9.25 -50.06 -40.16
CA ALA A 123 -10.35 -49.65 -39.28
C ALA A 123 -10.77 -50.71 -38.23
N PHE A 124 -10.78 -51.99 -38.60
CA PHE A 124 -11.12 -53.08 -37.67
C PHE A 124 -10.09 -53.25 -36.55
N ALA A 125 -8.79 -53.16 -36.88
CA ALA A 125 -7.68 -53.30 -35.94
C ALA A 125 -7.60 -52.08 -35.00
N ARG A 126 -7.86 -50.89 -35.54
CA ARG A 126 -7.96 -49.64 -34.77
C ARG A 126 -9.06 -49.70 -33.70
N ASN A 127 -10.26 -50.19 -34.04
CA ASN A 127 -11.37 -50.31 -33.08
C ASN A 127 -11.07 -51.32 -31.96
N ALA A 128 -10.46 -52.45 -32.29
CA ALA A 128 -10.04 -53.45 -31.31
C ALA A 128 -8.97 -52.88 -30.36
N ALA A 129 -7.95 -52.21 -30.91
CA ALA A 129 -6.89 -51.58 -30.15
C ALA A 129 -7.40 -50.43 -29.26
N MET A 130 -8.37 -49.65 -29.72
CA MET A 130 -8.99 -48.58 -28.92
C MET A 130 -9.76 -49.13 -27.71
N ASN A 131 -10.50 -50.23 -27.90
CA ASN A 131 -11.19 -50.89 -26.79
C ASN A 131 -10.20 -51.49 -25.77
N ALA A 132 -9.05 -51.98 -26.23
CA ALA A 132 -7.96 -52.40 -25.34
C ALA A 132 -7.33 -51.21 -24.59
N ALA A 133 -7.10 -50.08 -25.28
CA ALA A 133 -6.58 -48.85 -24.68
C ALA A 133 -7.52 -48.33 -23.57
N ARG A 134 -8.84 -48.28 -23.81
CA ARG A 134 -9.86 -47.90 -22.82
C ARG A 134 -9.81 -48.77 -21.55
N ARG A 135 -9.58 -50.09 -21.69
CA ARG A 135 -9.45 -51.01 -20.56
C ARG A 135 -8.14 -50.80 -19.80
N THR A 136 -7.06 -50.53 -20.53
CA THR A 136 -5.73 -50.33 -19.95
C THR A 136 -5.67 -49.04 -19.14
N VAL A 137 -6.15 -47.91 -19.71
CA VAL A 137 -6.16 -46.60 -19.06
C VAL A 137 -6.98 -46.59 -17.76
N LYS A 138 -8.07 -47.37 -17.68
CA LYS A 138 -8.89 -47.48 -16.47
C LYS A 138 -8.21 -48.20 -15.29
N ASN A 139 -7.16 -48.99 -15.54
CA ASN A 139 -6.54 -49.88 -14.55
C ASN A 139 -5.08 -49.49 -14.20
N VAL A 140 -4.65 -48.28 -14.52
CA VAL A 140 -3.24 -47.86 -14.36
C VAL A 140 -2.97 -47.35 -12.94
N ASP A 141 -2.03 -48.00 -12.23
CA ASP A 141 -1.46 -47.50 -10.97
C ASP A 141 -0.34 -46.47 -11.28
N LEU A 142 -0.48 -45.27 -10.70
CA LEU A 142 0.32 -44.09 -11.02
C LEU A 142 1.74 -44.12 -10.43
N LYS A 143 1.99 -44.91 -9.38
CA LYS A 143 3.26 -44.86 -8.64
C LYS A 143 4.40 -45.67 -9.27
N THR A 144 4.09 -46.58 -10.19
CA THR A 144 5.05 -47.47 -10.87
C THR A 144 5.12 -47.24 -12.38
N ASN A 145 4.59 -46.12 -12.87
CA ASN A 145 4.18 -45.98 -14.26
C ASN A 145 5.28 -45.46 -15.20
N ALA A 146 5.57 -46.19 -16.28
CA ALA A 146 6.45 -45.76 -17.38
C ALA A 146 5.90 -44.53 -18.15
N MET A 147 4.62 -44.19 -17.96
CA MET A 147 3.99 -43.00 -18.55
C MET A 147 4.17 -41.71 -17.72
N ALA A 148 4.88 -41.75 -16.60
CA ALA A 148 5.34 -40.55 -15.88
C ALA A 148 6.79 -40.23 -16.24
N VAL A 149 7.21 -38.98 -16.09
CA VAL A 149 8.58 -38.55 -16.43
C VAL A 149 9.63 -39.37 -15.66
N ALA A 150 9.43 -39.62 -14.36
CA ALA A 150 10.35 -40.46 -13.58
C ALA A 150 10.43 -41.91 -14.06
N GLY A 151 9.29 -42.50 -14.42
CA GLY A 151 9.27 -43.84 -14.98
C GLY A 151 10.00 -43.92 -16.32
N ALA A 152 9.81 -42.92 -17.17
CA ALA A 152 10.46 -42.81 -18.47
C ALA A 152 11.98 -42.59 -18.37
N VAL A 153 12.44 -41.75 -17.44
CA VAL A 153 13.86 -41.53 -17.19
C VAL A 153 14.53 -42.79 -16.65
N ARG A 154 13.86 -43.55 -15.77
CA ARG A 154 14.41 -44.79 -15.22
C ARG A 154 14.46 -45.95 -16.22
N SER A 155 13.59 -45.94 -17.24
CA SER A 155 13.51 -46.99 -18.26
C SER A 155 14.29 -46.67 -19.54
N ALA A 156 14.70 -45.43 -19.76
CA ALA A 156 15.43 -45.00 -20.95
C ALA A 156 16.91 -45.41 -20.91
N ASP A 157 17.45 -45.77 -22.08
CA ASP A 157 18.88 -45.87 -22.32
C ASP A 157 19.51 -44.48 -22.54
N ALA A 158 20.84 -44.40 -22.74
CA ALA A 158 21.52 -43.11 -22.86
C ALA A 158 21.00 -42.25 -24.03
N ALA A 159 20.65 -42.88 -25.15
CA ALA A 159 20.09 -42.20 -26.32
C ALA A 159 18.63 -41.75 -26.06
N GLY A 160 17.81 -42.60 -25.47
CA GLY A 160 16.44 -42.28 -25.07
C GLY A 160 16.36 -41.18 -24.03
N LEU A 161 17.31 -41.14 -23.09
CA LEU A 161 17.39 -40.09 -22.07
C LEU A 161 17.73 -38.73 -22.69
N ALA A 162 18.65 -38.69 -23.67
CA ALA A 162 18.95 -37.47 -24.42
C ALA A 162 17.73 -36.98 -25.21
N ALA A 163 17.02 -37.87 -25.88
CA ALA A 163 15.78 -37.54 -26.60
C ALA A 163 14.67 -37.04 -25.67
N LEU A 164 14.51 -37.67 -24.50
CA LEU A 164 13.54 -37.26 -23.49
C LEU A 164 13.89 -35.88 -22.90
N LYS A 165 15.16 -35.64 -22.56
CA LYS A 165 15.65 -34.33 -22.11
C LYS A 165 15.33 -33.25 -23.13
N GLU A 166 15.61 -33.52 -24.41
CA GLU A 166 15.36 -32.55 -25.46
C GLU A 166 13.87 -32.26 -25.66
N ARG A 167 13.02 -33.30 -25.61
CA ARG A 167 11.57 -33.15 -25.70
C ARG A 167 11.01 -32.36 -24.52
N LEU A 168 11.44 -32.65 -23.29
CA LEU A 168 11.02 -31.92 -22.09
C LEU A 168 11.38 -30.43 -22.16
N ARG A 169 12.56 -30.08 -22.70
CA ARG A 169 13.04 -28.69 -22.83
C ARG A 169 12.27 -27.87 -23.85
N HIS A 170 11.66 -28.51 -24.85
CA HIS A 170 10.92 -27.84 -25.92
C HIS A 170 9.40 -27.88 -25.75
N HIS A 171 8.90 -28.87 -25.01
CA HIS A 171 7.46 -29.07 -24.88
C HIS A 171 6.80 -27.94 -24.09
N PRO A 172 5.76 -27.27 -24.62
CA PRO A 172 5.13 -26.11 -23.99
C PRO A 172 4.66 -26.35 -22.55
N MET A 173 4.10 -27.52 -22.23
CA MET A 173 3.64 -27.81 -20.87
C MET A 173 4.75 -27.93 -19.81
N PHE A 174 6.01 -28.11 -20.22
CA PHE A 174 7.15 -28.30 -19.31
C PHE A 174 8.08 -27.09 -19.32
N ARG A 175 8.48 -26.63 -20.51
CA ARG A 175 9.38 -25.50 -20.72
C ARG A 175 8.84 -24.24 -20.05
N GLY A 176 9.67 -23.62 -19.22
CA GLY A 176 9.32 -22.39 -18.50
C GLY A 176 8.30 -22.59 -17.37
N THR A 177 7.78 -23.81 -17.16
CA THR A 177 6.85 -24.12 -16.07
C THR A 177 7.50 -24.99 -15.00
N LEU A 178 7.97 -26.18 -15.39
CA LEU A 178 8.58 -27.17 -14.50
C LEU A 178 10.06 -27.40 -14.79
N ILE A 179 10.52 -27.02 -15.98
CA ILE A 179 11.91 -27.12 -16.40
C ILE A 179 12.33 -25.84 -17.13
N SER A 180 13.53 -25.36 -16.85
CA SER A 180 14.15 -24.24 -17.58
C SER A 180 14.56 -24.63 -19.00
N GLU A 181 14.82 -23.64 -19.85
CA GLU A 181 15.21 -23.87 -21.24
C GLU A 181 16.57 -24.59 -21.38
N ASP A 182 17.47 -24.40 -20.42
CA ASP A 182 18.76 -25.11 -20.35
C ASP A 182 18.63 -26.55 -19.82
N GLY A 183 17.48 -26.90 -19.21
CA GLY A 183 17.24 -28.22 -18.64
C GLY A 183 17.95 -28.48 -17.31
N ASN A 184 18.46 -27.44 -16.64
CA ASN A 184 19.25 -27.54 -15.42
C ASN A 184 18.55 -26.92 -14.20
N SER A 185 17.33 -26.40 -14.34
CA SER A 185 16.52 -25.93 -13.22
C SER A 185 15.15 -26.59 -13.28
N THR A 186 14.57 -26.84 -12.11
CA THR A 186 13.24 -27.41 -11.98
C THR A 186 12.39 -26.69 -10.97
N ALA A 187 11.07 -26.81 -11.11
CA ALA A 187 10.12 -26.31 -10.14
C ALA A 187 9.29 -27.43 -9.50
N VAL A 188 9.17 -27.37 -8.18
CA VAL A 188 8.14 -28.07 -7.41
C VAL A 188 7.04 -27.05 -7.08
N VAL A 189 5.82 -27.31 -7.50
CA VAL A 189 4.67 -26.41 -7.37
C VAL A 189 3.78 -26.90 -6.24
N ALA A 190 3.78 -26.21 -5.11
CA ALA A 190 2.89 -26.47 -3.99
C ALA A 190 1.61 -25.63 -4.13
N ARG A 191 0.46 -26.28 -4.28
CA ARG A 191 -0.84 -25.62 -4.22
C ARG A 191 -1.26 -25.51 -2.76
N LEU A 192 -1.68 -24.32 -2.36
CA LEU A 192 -2.14 -24.04 -1.01
C LEU A 192 -3.66 -24.20 -0.92
N ARG A 193 -4.15 -24.31 0.30
CA ARG A 193 -5.57 -24.14 0.62
C ARG A 193 -5.94 -22.66 0.51
N LYS A 194 -7.24 -22.36 0.59
CA LYS A 194 -7.69 -20.96 0.55
C LYS A 194 -7.09 -20.19 1.73
N THR A 195 -6.75 -18.93 1.50
CA THR A 195 -6.05 -18.05 2.45
C THR A 195 -6.72 -17.95 3.84
N HIS A 196 -8.04 -18.11 3.93
CA HIS A 196 -8.77 -18.06 5.21
C HIS A 196 -8.76 -19.38 6.00
N GLU A 197 -8.36 -20.49 5.38
CA GLU A 197 -8.36 -21.82 5.98
C GLU A 197 -7.03 -22.15 6.71
N HIS A 198 -5.99 -21.36 6.48
CA HIS A 198 -4.68 -21.56 7.10
C HIS A 198 -3.92 -20.24 7.24
N ASN A 199 -2.88 -20.24 8.05
CA ASN A 199 -1.98 -19.08 8.16
C ASN A 199 -0.94 -19.14 7.03
N VAL A 200 -1.07 -18.25 6.04
CA VAL A 200 -0.21 -18.26 4.85
C VAL A 200 1.25 -17.94 5.22
N ILE A 201 1.49 -17.05 6.18
CA ILE A 201 2.83 -16.69 6.65
C ILE A 201 3.56 -17.93 7.22
N GLN A 202 2.87 -18.69 8.07
CA GLN A 202 3.45 -19.91 8.65
C GLN A 202 3.69 -20.99 7.60
N THR A 203 2.76 -21.18 6.66
CA THR A 203 2.91 -22.13 5.57
C THR A 203 4.09 -21.78 4.67
N VAL A 204 4.24 -20.52 4.28
CA VAL A 204 5.37 -20.05 3.46
C VAL A 204 6.70 -20.19 4.20
N ALA A 205 6.74 -19.88 5.50
CA ALA A 205 7.93 -20.07 6.32
C ALA A 205 8.34 -21.55 6.40
N ALA A 206 7.36 -22.46 6.55
CA ALA A 206 7.60 -23.91 6.56
C ALA A 206 8.09 -24.41 5.20
N LEU A 207 7.49 -23.96 4.08
CA LEU A 207 7.96 -24.29 2.73
C LEU A 207 9.42 -23.88 2.52
N ARG A 208 9.79 -22.66 2.95
CA ARG A 208 11.18 -22.18 2.87
C ARG A 208 12.13 -23.00 3.73
N ALA A 209 11.74 -23.34 4.94
CA ALA A 209 12.56 -24.14 5.85
C ALA A 209 12.86 -25.52 5.26
N GLU A 210 11.85 -26.21 4.73
CA GLU A 210 12.01 -27.52 4.07
C GLU A 210 12.86 -27.43 2.80
N ALA A 211 12.67 -26.38 1.99
CA ALA A 211 13.45 -26.15 0.78
C ALA A 211 14.93 -25.85 1.08
N ASP A 212 15.20 -25.01 2.07
CA ASP A 212 16.55 -24.65 2.48
C ASP A 212 17.26 -25.87 3.09
N ALA A 213 16.54 -26.68 3.89
CA ALA A 213 17.06 -27.93 4.45
C ALA A 213 17.37 -28.96 3.37
N PHE A 214 16.51 -29.10 2.35
CA PHE A 214 16.74 -29.96 1.19
C PHE A 214 18.02 -29.56 0.43
N ALA A 215 18.18 -28.28 0.12
CA ALA A 215 19.38 -27.82 -0.59
C ALA A 215 20.66 -28.01 0.22
N ALA A 216 20.60 -27.80 1.55
CA ALA A 216 21.73 -28.07 2.43
C ALA A 216 22.14 -29.56 2.45
N ARG A 217 21.18 -30.50 2.39
CA ARG A 217 21.46 -31.95 2.34
C ARG A 217 22.19 -32.37 1.05
N HIS A 218 21.86 -31.75 -0.07
CA HIS A 218 22.38 -32.13 -1.40
C HIS A 218 23.52 -31.23 -1.90
N GLY A 219 23.94 -30.23 -1.11
CA GLY A 219 24.98 -29.28 -1.51
C GLY A 219 24.57 -28.38 -2.68
N LEU A 220 23.26 -28.14 -2.85
CA LEU A 220 22.69 -27.34 -3.92
C LEU A 220 22.58 -25.86 -3.53
N GLY A 221 22.43 -24.99 -4.52
CA GLY A 221 22.06 -23.59 -4.29
C GLY A 221 20.71 -23.47 -3.59
N ARG A 222 20.52 -22.42 -2.78
CA ARG A 222 19.26 -22.17 -2.06
C ARG A 222 18.08 -22.10 -3.04
N PRO A 223 16.98 -22.86 -2.83
CA PRO A 223 15.82 -22.79 -3.70
C PRO A 223 15.13 -21.44 -3.58
N ALA A 224 14.73 -20.89 -4.72
CA ALA A 224 13.88 -19.72 -4.79
C ALA A 224 12.43 -20.14 -4.50
N VAL A 225 11.78 -19.48 -3.54
CA VAL A 225 10.38 -19.76 -3.17
C VAL A 225 9.55 -18.55 -3.53
N VAL A 226 8.70 -18.69 -4.55
CA VAL A 226 7.95 -17.59 -5.16
C VAL A 226 6.50 -17.96 -5.42
N GLY A 227 5.64 -16.97 -5.59
CA GLY A 227 4.22 -17.17 -5.89
C GLY A 227 3.37 -16.10 -5.23
N PRO A 228 2.15 -15.85 -5.72
CA PRO A 228 1.32 -14.78 -5.17
C PRO A 228 1.08 -14.87 -3.65
N PRO A 229 0.83 -16.06 -3.06
CA PRO A 229 0.73 -16.20 -1.61
C PRO A 229 2.02 -15.83 -0.86
N VAL A 230 3.19 -16.02 -1.47
CA VAL A 230 4.49 -15.65 -0.88
C VAL A 230 4.66 -14.14 -0.83
N LEU A 231 4.32 -13.42 -1.91
CA LEU A 231 4.35 -11.94 -1.91
C LEU A 231 3.43 -11.36 -0.85
N LEU A 232 2.20 -11.90 -0.73
CA LEU A 232 1.27 -11.46 0.30
C LEU A 232 1.80 -11.77 1.69
N ALA A 233 2.25 -13.01 1.93
CA ALA A 233 2.80 -13.42 3.23
C ALA A 233 3.97 -12.55 3.67
N ASP A 234 4.95 -12.32 2.80
CA ASP A 234 6.11 -11.47 3.11
C ASP A 234 5.70 -10.00 3.32
N GLY A 235 4.75 -9.50 2.52
CA GLY A 235 4.20 -8.16 2.68
C GLY A 235 3.53 -7.98 4.05
N PHE A 236 2.64 -8.89 4.42
CA PHE A 236 1.95 -8.85 5.71
C PHE A 236 2.88 -9.12 6.90
N ALA A 237 3.85 -10.04 6.75
CA ALA A 237 4.84 -10.30 7.78
C ALA A 237 5.72 -9.07 8.03
N ALA A 238 6.18 -8.41 6.96
CA ALA A 238 6.91 -7.16 7.06
C ALA A 238 6.06 -6.10 7.78
N ILE A 239 4.77 -5.97 7.43
CA ILE A 239 3.86 -5.01 8.09
C ILE A 239 3.66 -5.32 9.57
N GLU A 240 3.43 -6.57 9.96
CA GLU A 240 3.16 -6.92 11.36
C GLU A 240 4.40 -6.75 12.25
N VAL A 241 5.56 -7.19 11.76
CA VAL A 241 6.83 -7.09 12.47
C VAL A 241 7.29 -5.64 12.51
N ASP A 242 7.25 -4.94 11.37
CA ASP A 242 7.63 -3.54 11.29
C ASP A 242 6.66 -2.69 12.09
N GLY A 243 5.35 -2.86 11.99
CA GLY A 243 4.36 -2.02 12.68
C GLY A 243 4.62 -1.88 14.19
N ARG A 244 4.92 -2.98 14.89
CA ARG A 244 5.27 -2.94 16.32
C ARG A 244 6.62 -2.29 16.58
N ARG A 245 7.64 -2.59 15.76
CA ARG A 245 8.97 -2.00 15.88
C ARG A 245 8.91 -0.49 15.63
N LEU A 246 8.20 -0.09 14.59
CA LEU A 246 7.95 1.28 14.17
C LEU A 246 7.17 2.05 15.23
N ALA A 247 6.17 1.43 15.86
CA ALA A 247 5.45 2.00 16.98
C ALA A 247 6.38 2.33 18.14
N ALA A 248 7.19 1.36 18.57
CA ALA A 248 8.13 1.54 19.67
C ALA A 248 9.19 2.61 19.35
N VAL A 249 9.81 2.55 18.17
CA VAL A 249 10.82 3.53 17.73
C VAL A 249 10.21 4.93 17.61
N GLY A 250 9.05 5.06 16.96
CA GLY A 250 8.34 6.33 16.81
C GLY A 250 7.99 6.95 18.15
N MET A 251 7.53 6.14 19.12
CA MET A 251 7.19 6.60 20.46
C MET A 251 8.41 7.06 21.25
N VAL A 252 9.53 6.33 21.17
CA VAL A 252 10.81 6.75 21.79
C VAL A 252 11.31 8.05 21.16
N LEU A 253 11.21 8.18 19.84
CA LEU A 253 11.60 9.40 19.13
C LEU A 253 10.72 10.59 19.51
N ILE A 254 9.40 10.43 19.56
CA ILE A 254 8.50 11.48 20.03
C ILE A 254 8.81 11.83 21.49
N ALA A 255 8.99 10.85 22.36
CA ALA A 255 9.34 11.08 23.76
C ALA A 255 10.64 11.89 23.89
N LEU A 256 11.66 11.53 23.11
CA LEU A 256 12.94 12.24 23.07
C LEU A 256 12.76 13.67 22.57
N VAL A 257 12.01 13.88 21.47
CA VAL A 257 11.77 15.23 20.95
C VAL A 257 10.97 16.05 21.96
N THR A 258 9.92 15.51 22.59
CA THR A 258 9.16 16.21 23.63
C THR A 258 10.02 16.53 24.84
N LEU A 259 10.89 15.61 25.26
CA LEU A 259 11.80 15.81 26.38
C LEU A 259 12.85 16.87 26.06
N VAL A 260 13.36 16.96 24.82
CA VAL A 260 14.30 18.02 24.40
C VAL A 260 13.57 19.36 24.20
N ALA A 261 12.36 19.34 23.65
CA ALA A 261 11.54 20.52 23.40
C ALA A 261 11.08 21.17 24.70
N VAL A 262 10.54 20.35 25.60
CA VAL A 262 9.86 20.79 26.82
C VAL A 262 10.73 20.52 28.05
N HIS A 263 11.79 19.74 28.05
CA HIS A 263 12.60 19.50 29.27
C HIS A 263 11.76 19.11 30.51
N SER A 264 10.68 18.36 30.29
CA SER A 264 9.79 17.90 31.37
C SER A 264 9.32 16.50 31.05
N VAL A 265 9.59 15.58 31.97
CA VAL A 265 9.24 14.16 31.84
C VAL A 265 7.72 13.98 31.77
N TRP A 266 6.97 14.75 32.56
CA TRP A 266 5.51 14.67 32.56
C TRP A 266 4.88 15.06 31.23
N TRP A 267 5.43 16.08 30.57
CA TRP A 267 4.98 16.47 29.23
C TRP A 267 5.37 15.47 28.14
N ALA A 268 6.39 14.64 28.35
CA ALA A 268 6.70 13.50 27.49
C ALA A 268 5.75 12.32 27.76
N ILE A 269 5.38 12.05 29.02
CA ILE A 269 4.48 10.95 29.39
C ILE A 269 3.07 11.13 28.82
N VAL A 270 2.52 12.35 28.83
CA VAL A 270 1.14 12.61 28.38
C VAL A 270 0.85 12.13 26.95
N PRO A 271 1.58 12.57 25.90
CA PRO A 271 1.35 12.11 24.54
C PRO A 271 1.66 10.61 24.37
N MET A 272 2.67 10.08 25.08
CA MET A 272 2.96 8.63 25.04
C MET A 272 1.82 7.79 25.61
N ALA A 273 1.31 8.14 26.78
CA ALA A 273 0.20 7.44 27.43
C ALA A 273 -1.05 7.51 26.55
N ALA A 274 -1.37 8.69 26.02
CA ALA A 274 -2.48 8.86 25.08
C ALA A 274 -2.31 8.00 23.82
N GLY A 275 -1.11 7.99 23.23
CA GLY A 275 -0.81 7.26 22.00
C GLY A 275 -0.93 5.75 22.19
N TRP A 276 -0.34 5.21 23.27
CA TRP A 276 -0.48 3.79 23.63
C TRP A 276 -1.94 3.39 23.88
N THR A 277 -2.67 4.19 24.67
CA THR A 277 -4.07 3.89 24.97
C THR A 277 -4.91 3.87 23.70
N ILE A 278 -4.75 4.85 22.81
CA ILE A 278 -5.54 4.93 21.58
C ILE A 278 -5.18 3.82 20.62
N TRP A 279 -3.89 3.53 20.41
CA TRP A 279 -3.48 2.44 19.54
C TRP A 279 -4.04 1.08 20.00
N LEU A 280 -3.84 0.73 21.28
CA LEU A 280 -4.32 -0.55 21.81
C LEU A 280 -5.85 -0.63 21.88
N ALA A 281 -6.53 0.50 22.17
CA ALA A 281 -7.99 0.56 22.11
C ALA A 281 -8.48 0.36 20.67
N THR A 282 -7.83 0.96 19.68
CA THR A 282 -8.16 0.77 18.27
C THR A 282 -7.99 -0.68 17.85
N GLU A 283 -6.88 -1.35 18.18
CA GLU A 283 -6.71 -2.79 17.88
C GLU A 283 -7.80 -3.65 18.52
N THR A 284 -8.10 -3.38 19.79
CA THR A 284 -9.12 -4.14 20.54
C THR A 284 -10.51 -3.94 19.94
N LEU A 285 -10.87 -2.70 19.55
CA LEU A 285 -12.14 -2.39 18.91
C LEU A 285 -12.25 -3.02 17.53
N LEU A 286 -11.21 -2.92 16.70
CA LEU A 286 -11.20 -3.54 15.37
C LEU A 286 -11.39 -5.06 15.48
N ASN A 287 -10.69 -5.70 16.42
CA ASN A 287 -10.89 -7.12 16.67
C ASN A 287 -12.31 -7.44 17.18
N LEU A 288 -12.88 -6.60 18.05
CA LEU A 288 -14.24 -6.78 18.58
C LEU A 288 -15.31 -6.68 17.48
N PHE A 289 -15.14 -5.77 16.53
CA PHE A 289 -16.01 -5.62 15.36
C PHE A 289 -15.66 -6.57 14.20
N HIS A 290 -14.71 -7.48 14.40
CA HIS A 290 -14.22 -8.39 13.36
C HIS A 290 -13.70 -7.67 12.10
N ILE A 291 -13.26 -6.42 12.24
CA ILE A 291 -12.65 -5.64 11.16
C ILE A 291 -11.19 -6.04 11.05
N ARG A 292 -10.82 -6.59 9.89
CA ARG A 292 -9.45 -7.01 9.59
C ARG A 292 -8.74 -5.91 8.82
N LEU A 293 -7.51 -5.61 9.20
CA LEU A 293 -6.70 -4.61 8.50
C LEU A 293 -6.08 -5.21 7.24
N SER A 294 -6.11 -4.45 6.14
CA SER A 294 -5.42 -4.77 4.89
C SER A 294 -3.98 -4.20 4.87
N LEU A 295 -3.24 -4.43 3.78
CA LEU A 295 -1.86 -3.93 3.63
C LEU A 295 -1.74 -2.39 3.77
N SER A 296 -2.76 -1.62 3.38
CA SER A 296 -2.74 -0.15 3.51
C SER A 296 -2.85 0.30 4.98
N GLY A 297 -3.30 -0.58 5.88
CA GLY A 297 -3.44 -0.29 7.31
C GLY A 297 -2.10 -0.25 8.06
N GLY A 298 -0.98 -0.66 7.46
CA GLY A 298 0.30 -0.73 8.17
C GLY A 298 0.85 0.62 8.70
N PRO A 299 0.77 1.75 7.96
CA PRO A 299 1.23 3.06 8.48
C PRO A 299 0.34 3.63 9.59
N LEU A 300 -0.86 3.08 9.79
CA LEU A 300 -1.88 3.57 10.72
C LEU A 300 -1.34 3.66 12.15
N VAL A 301 -0.53 2.68 12.57
CA VAL A 301 0.06 2.65 13.91
C VAL A 301 1.00 3.84 14.14
N ALA A 302 1.91 4.10 13.19
CA ALA A 302 2.84 5.22 13.27
C ALA A 302 2.08 6.57 13.30
N GLN A 303 0.99 6.67 12.54
CA GLN A 303 0.17 7.88 12.51
C GLN A 303 -0.58 8.13 13.82
N ILE A 304 -1.25 7.11 14.38
CA ILE A 304 -1.96 7.24 15.66
C ILE A 304 -1.04 7.79 16.75
N ILE A 305 0.18 7.27 16.81
CA ILE A 305 1.18 7.69 17.80
C ILE A 305 1.55 9.17 17.60
N VAL A 306 1.82 9.56 16.36
CA VAL A 306 2.23 10.92 16.00
C VAL A 306 1.12 11.96 16.24
N LEU A 307 -0.17 11.60 16.05
CA LEU A 307 -1.31 12.50 16.21
C LEU A 307 -1.48 13.08 17.63
N THR A 308 -0.89 12.46 18.64
CA THR A 308 -1.01 12.93 20.05
C THR A 308 -0.07 14.09 20.39
N MET A 309 1.00 14.27 19.61
CA MET A 309 2.08 15.20 19.93
C MET A 309 1.75 16.69 19.72
N PRO A 310 1.05 17.11 18.65
CA PRO A 310 0.76 18.54 18.43
C PRO A 310 -0.03 19.18 19.58
N ALA A 311 -1.12 18.53 20.02
CA ALA A 311 -1.94 19.03 21.13
C ALA A 311 -1.15 19.14 22.44
N ALA A 312 -0.32 18.13 22.75
CA ALA A 312 0.52 18.12 23.95
C ALA A 312 1.56 19.25 23.92
N SER A 313 2.21 19.49 22.78
CA SER A 313 3.22 20.54 22.59
C SER A 313 2.64 21.95 22.80
N HIS A 314 1.49 22.23 22.20
CA HIS A 314 0.82 23.52 22.37
C HIS A 314 0.39 23.76 23.82
N LEU A 315 -0.16 22.75 24.49
CA LEU A 315 -0.52 22.84 25.91
C LEU A 315 0.73 23.10 26.79
N ALA A 316 1.83 22.39 26.54
CA ALA A 316 3.07 22.53 27.31
C ALA A 316 3.65 23.95 27.25
N ILE A 317 3.75 24.50 26.04
CA ILE A 317 4.39 25.80 25.82
C ILE A 317 3.53 26.94 26.37
N HIS A 318 2.22 26.90 26.14
CA HIS A 318 1.31 27.90 26.71
C HIS A 318 1.23 27.82 28.23
N PHE A 319 1.30 26.61 28.82
CA PHE A 319 1.35 26.44 30.26
C PHE A 319 2.57 27.12 30.87
N ARG A 320 3.76 26.89 30.29
CA ARG A 320 5.01 27.48 30.77
C ARG A 320 5.02 29.00 30.69
N GLU A 321 4.48 29.56 29.62
CA GLU A 321 4.37 31.01 29.50
C GLU A 321 3.41 31.60 30.55
N ASN A 322 2.25 30.97 30.76
CA ASN A 322 1.30 31.41 31.79
C ASN A 322 1.85 31.25 33.22
N LEU A 323 2.62 30.19 33.48
CA LEU A 323 3.23 29.94 34.78
C LEU A 323 4.22 31.06 35.15
N ARG A 324 5.02 31.52 34.18
CA ARG A 324 5.94 32.65 34.38
C ARG A 324 5.24 33.96 34.68
N GLN A 325 4.08 34.20 34.09
CA GLN A 325 3.35 35.46 34.28
C GLN A 325 2.56 35.49 35.58
N ARG A 326 2.12 34.34 36.09
CA ARG A 326 1.15 34.25 37.20
C ARG A 326 1.70 33.67 38.49
N ASN A 327 2.88 33.03 38.48
CA ASN A 327 3.53 32.35 39.62
C ASN A 327 2.67 31.32 40.39
N ASP A 328 1.41 31.08 40.00
CA ASP A 328 0.52 30.03 40.52
C ASP A 328 0.24 28.98 39.42
N PRO A 329 0.71 27.72 39.59
CA PRO A 329 0.45 26.63 38.67
C PRO A 329 -1.03 26.35 38.39
N ALA A 330 -1.91 26.49 39.38
CA ALA A 330 -3.33 26.22 39.20
C ALA A 330 -4.05 27.33 38.42
N ALA A 331 -3.70 28.60 38.66
CA ALA A 331 -4.15 29.71 37.82
C ALA A 331 -3.58 29.63 36.40
N ALA A 332 -2.30 29.26 36.25
CA ALA A 332 -1.65 29.09 34.95
C ALA A 332 -2.30 27.96 34.12
N GLY A 333 -2.61 26.82 34.74
CA GLY A 333 -3.32 25.72 34.10
C GLY A 333 -4.72 26.13 33.61
N ARG A 334 -5.48 26.85 34.44
CA ARG A 334 -6.80 27.39 34.05
C ARG A 334 -6.71 28.36 32.88
N ALA A 335 -5.73 29.25 32.88
CA ALA A 335 -5.50 30.20 31.79
C ALA A 335 -5.13 29.47 30.49
N THR A 336 -4.29 28.45 30.58
CA THR A 336 -3.84 27.64 29.43
C THR A 336 -4.99 26.89 28.79
N LEU A 337 -5.77 26.14 29.59
CA LEU A 337 -6.92 25.41 29.08
C LEU A 337 -7.96 26.34 28.45
N ARG A 338 -8.19 27.54 29.01
CA ARG A 338 -9.09 28.53 28.39
C ARG A 338 -8.57 29.05 27.04
N ALA A 339 -7.27 29.22 26.92
CA ALA A 339 -6.66 29.79 25.73
C ALA A 339 -6.53 28.77 24.58
N VAL A 340 -6.29 27.49 24.91
CA VAL A 340 -5.82 26.49 23.92
C VAL A 340 -6.84 25.37 23.64
N ALA A 341 -7.80 25.10 24.53
CA ALA A 341 -8.74 23.98 24.34
C ALA A 341 -9.63 24.14 23.09
N VAL A 342 -10.16 25.33 22.83
CA VAL A 342 -10.97 25.58 21.63
C VAL A 342 -10.14 25.47 20.35
N PRO A 343 -8.93 26.07 20.26
CA PRO A 343 -8.03 25.82 19.14
C PRO A 343 -7.75 24.35 18.87
N ILE A 344 -7.40 23.56 19.91
CA ILE A 344 -7.11 22.13 19.77
C ILE A 344 -8.32 21.34 19.26
N LEU A 345 -9.53 21.68 19.70
CA LEU A 345 -10.72 21.01 19.21
C LEU A 345 -10.98 21.31 17.74
N TRP A 346 -10.80 22.56 17.31
CA TRP A 346 -10.95 22.92 15.89
C TRP A 346 -9.90 22.23 15.01
N THR A 347 -8.65 22.16 15.45
CA THR A 347 -7.59 21.45 14.70
C THR A 347 -7.88 19.96 14.59
N ALA A 348 -8.39 19.35 15.67
CA ALA A 348 -8.79 17.94 15.67
C ALA A 348 -9.96 17.68 14.72
N ILE A 349 -10.97 18.57 14.68
CA ILE A 349 -12.10 18.49 13.76
C ILE A 349 -11.65 18.66 12.30
N THR A 350 -10.79 19.65 12.01
CA THR A 350 -10.27 19.85 10.65
C THR A 350 -9.42 18.68 10.19
N GLY A 351 -8.57 18.12 11.07
CA GLY A 351 -7.77 16.94 10.76
C GLY A 351 -8.65 15.70 10.53
N ALA A 352 -9.68 15.50 11.36
CA ALA A 352 -10.62 14.41 11.20
C ALA A 352 -11.41 14.47 9.90
N ILE A 353 -11.79 15.67 9.45
CA ILE A 353 -12.46 15.87 8.15
C ILE A 353 -11.47 15.65 6.98
N GLY A 354 -10.22 16.09 7.12
CA GLY A 354 -9.18 15.82 6.14
C GLY A 354 -8.96 14.32 5.90
N TYR A 355 -8.83 13.53 6.98
CA TYR A 355 -8.73 12.07 6.88
C TYR A 355 -10.05 11.43 6.47
N GLY A 356 -11.18 11.92 6.96
CA GLY A 356 -12.52 11.41 6.66
C GLY A 356 -12.89 11.49 5.18
N ALA A 357 -12.30 12.43 4.43
CA ALA A 357 -12.47 12.50 2.97
C ALA A 357 -11.99 11.24 2.23
N LEU A 358 -11.06 10.46 2.81
CA LEU A 358 -10.61 9.18 2.24
C LEU A 358 -11.72 8.12 2.21
N VAL A 359 -12.79 8.27 2.99
CA VAL A 359 -14.00 7.42 2.92
C VAL A 359 -14.69 7.52 1.55
N THR A 360 -14.41 8.56 0.77
CA THR A 360 -14.94 8.71 -0.60
C THR A 360 -14.16 7.93 -1.67
N SER A 361 -13.09 7.19 -1.29
CA SER A 361 -12.35 6.34 -2.21
C SER A 361 -13.16 5.10 -2.58
N ASP A 362 -13.04 4.60 -3.81
CA ASP A 362 -13.65 3.33 -4.23
C ASP A 362 -12.94 2.09 -3.65
N VAL A 363 -11.80 2.29 -2.96
CA VAL A 363 -10.99 1.20 -2.44
C VAL A 363 -11.17 1.07 -0.94
N MET A 364 -11.78 -0.05 -0.52
CA MET A 364 -12.16 -0.30 0.88
C MET A 364 -11.02 -0.12 1.90
N PRO A 365 -9.80 -0.63 1.65
CA PRO A 365 -8.62 -0.34 2.46
C PRO A 365 -8.37 1.15 2.78
N ILE A 366 -8.65 2.04 1.83
CA ILE A 366 -8.43 3.48 1.96
C ILE A 366 -9.56 4.12 2.76
N GLN A 367 -10.80 3.67 2.54
CA GLN A 367 -11.95 4.16 3.30
C GLN A 367 -11.80 3.84 4.80
N GLN A 368 -11.45 2.59 5.12
CA GLN A 368 -11.21 2.15 6.50
C GLN A 368 -10.10 2.97 7.15
N PHE A 369 -9.00 3.17 6.44
CA PHE A 369 -7.88 3.98 6.90
C PHE A 369 -8.30 5.42 7.24
N GLY A 370 -9.07 6.06 6.36
CA GLY A 370 -9.62 7.40 6.57
C GLY A 370 -10.54 7.51 7.79
N ALA A 371 -11.49 6.58 7.91
CA ALA A 371 -12.43 6.54 9.01
C ALA A 371 -11.73 6.34 10.37
N ILE A 372 -10.79 5.39 10.44
CA ILE A 372 -10.05 5.09 11.67
C ILE A 372 -9.18 6.28 12.09
N LEU A 373 -8.43 6.89 11.16
CA LEU A 373 -7.59 8.06 11.48
C LEU A 373 -8.41 9.28 11.86
N GLY A 374 -9.55 9.51 11.21
CA GLY A 374 -10.46 10.59 11.56
C GLY A 374 -10.95 10.46 13.00
N ALA A 375 -11.41 9.27 13.39
CA ALA A 375 -11.83 8.98 14.76
C ALA A 375 -10.66 9.09 15.75
N CYS A 376 -9.51 8.52 15.44
CA CYS A 376 -8.31 8.56 16.28
C CYS A 376 -7.83 9.99 16.52
N THR A 377 -7.94 10.89 15.53
CA THR A 377 -7.55 12.30 15.67
C THR A 377 -8.39 13.01 16.73
N LEU A 378 -9.71 12.81 16.72
CA LEU A 378 -10.62 13.38 17.71
C LEU A 378 -10.38 12.78 19.10
N CYS A 379 -10.29 11.45 19.20
CA CYS A 379 -10.02 10.77 20.46
C CYS A 379 -8.66 11.20 21.05
N SER A 380 -7.64 11.38 20.22
CA SER A 380 -6.31 11.86 20.61
C SER A 380 -6.37 13.24 21.24
N ALA A 381 -7.02 14.19 20.59
CA ALA A 381 -7.16 15.54 21.11
C ALA A 381 -7.89 15.56 22.47
N ILE A 382 -8.98 14.80 22.59
CA ILE A 382 -9.76 14.71 23.83
C ILE A 382 -8.94 14.07 24.96
N LEU A 383 -8.27 12.95 24.69
CA LEU A 383 -7.49 12.23 25.70
C LEU A 383 -6.27 13.03 26.16
N VAL A 384 -5.55 13.67 25.24
CA VAL A 384 -4.41 14.55 25.57
C VAL A 384 -4.89 15.73 26.41
N MET A 385 -6.03 16.35 26.07
CA MET A 385 -6.61 17.42 26.89
C MET A 385 -6.99 16.93 28.29
N ALA A 386 -7.55 15.72 28.42
CA ALA A 386 -7.93 15.14 29.71
C ALA A 386 -6.72 14.79 30.59
N LEU A 387 -5.61 14.35 29.98
CA LEU A 387 -4.37 13.98 30.67
C LEU A 387 -3.48 15.19 30.99
N SER A 388 -3.46 16.23 30.16
CA SER A 388 -2.58 17.39 30.32
C SER A 388 -2.58 18.06 31.71
N PRO A 389 -3.68 18.10 32.50
CA PRO A 389 -3.67 18.61 33.87
C PRO A 389 -2.67 17.91 34.81
N ILE A 390 -2.33 16.64 34.58
CA ILE A 390 -1.32 15.95 35.41
C ILE A 390 0.09 16.48 35.14
N ALA A 391 0.38 16.87 33.90
CA ALA A 391 1.66 17.48 33.55
C ALA A 391 1.76 18.95 33.97
N MET A 392 0.62 19.64 34.11
CA MET A 392 0.57 21.00 34.66
C MET A 392 0.75 21.04 36.18
N LEU A 393 0.23 20.03 36.89
CA LEU A 393 0.27 19.93 38.35
C LEU A 393 0.79 18.54 38.75
N PRO A 394 2.09 18.26 38.55
CA PRO A 394 2.64 16.95 38.76
C PRO A 394 2.65 16.54 40.24
N PRO A 395 2.50 15.23 40.55
CA PRO A 395 2.53 14.72 41.92
C PRO A 395 3.91 14.85 42.59
N PHE A 396 4.99 14.89 41.80
CA PHE A 396 6.36 15.08 42.27
C PHE A 396 7.20 15.85 41.24
N PRO A 397 8.15 16.70 41.68
CA PRO A 397 8.96 17.52 40.79
C PRO A 397 10.01 16.66 40.07
N LEU A 398 9.78 16.43 38.77
CA LEU A 398 10.76 15.86 37.84
C LEU A 398 11.13 16.85 36.73
N GLU A 399 11.03 18.14 37.04
CA GLU A 399 11.36 19.19 36.09
C GLU A 399 12.80 19.65 36.30
N VAL A 400 13.59 19.67 35.23
CA VAL A 400 14.84 20.43 35.24
C VAL A 400 14.44 21.90 35.13
N PRO A 401 14.85 22.78 36.07
CA PRO A 401 14.49 24.19 36.00
C PRO A 401 15.15 24.85 34.79
N VAL A 402 14.39 24.99 33.69
CA VAL A 402 14.86 25.71 32.51
C VAL A 402 14.67 27.21 32.74
N ARG A 403 15.78 27.91 32.96
CA ARG A 403 15.83 29.38 33.16
C ARG A 403 15.35 30.20 31.96
N GLU A 404 15.25 29.61 30.76
CA GLU A 404 14.91 30.33 29.53
C GLU A 404 13.71 29.69 28.80
N GLY A 405 12.76 30.50 28.33
CA GLY A 405 11.77 30.01 27.35
C GLY A 405 11.39 31.07 26.35
N SER A 406 10.71 32.17 26.72
CA SER A 406 10.46 33.28 25.77
C SER A 406 11.74 34.07 25.42
N ARG A 407 12.86 33.76 26.10
CA ARG A 407 14.23 34.16 25.80
C ARG A 407 15.08 33.03 25.19
N SER A 408 14.49 31.87 24.85
CA SER A 408 15.24 30.79 24.21
C SER A 408 15.85 31.29 22.90
N SER A 409 17.00 30.71 22.52
CA SER A 409 17.64 31.01 21.24
C SER A 409 16.68 30.82 20.06
N VAL A 410 15.73 29.88 20.15
CA VAL A 410 14.69 29.63 19.14
C VAL A 410 13.69 30.79 19.05
N ALA A 411 13.19 31.31 20.17
CA ALA A 411 12.29 32.46 20.17
C ALA A 411 12.99 33.74 19.67
N GLY A 412 14.28 33.91 20.01
CA GLY A 412 15.12 34.99 19.48
C GLY A 412 15.37 34.88 17.97
N GLY A 413 15.55 33.65 17.47
CA GLY A 413 15.61 33.35 16.04
C GLY A 413 14.28 33.65 15.33
N MET A 414 13.15 33.27 15.94
CA MET A 414 11.81 33.53 15.41
C MET A 414 11.54 35.02 15.26
N ASN A 415 11.91 35.84 16.25
CA ASN A 415 11.77 37.30 16.15
C ASN A 415 12.60 37.88 14.98
N ARG A 416 13.84 37.39 14.78
CA ARG A 416 14.68 37.81 13.65
C ARG A 416 14.05 37.42 12.32
N LEU A 417 13.53 36.20 12.22
CA LEU A 417 12.84 35.70 11.05
C LEU A 417 11.58 36.53 10.73
N SER A 418 10.67 36.69 11.71
CA SER A 418 9.47 37.52 11.53
C SER A 418 9.80 38.96 11.16
N PHE A 419 10.90 39.51 11.69
CA PHE A 419 11.35 40.86 11.34
C PHE A 419 11.77 40.95 9.87
N TRP A 420 12.63 40.03 9.45
CA TRP A 420 13.10 39.97 8.07
C TRP A 420 11.94 39.77 7.09
N VAL A 421 11.04 38.82 7.38
CA VAL A 421 9.85 38.54 6.56
C VAL A 421 8.93 39.75 6.46
N SER A 422 8.65 40.43 7.57
CA SER A 422 7.77 41.62 7.57
C SER A 422 8.37 42.81 6.81
N ARG A 423 9.69 42.89 6.70
CA ARG A 423 10.41 43.95 5.96
C ARG A 423 10.40 43.69 4.45
N HIS A 424 10.60 42.44 4.04
CA HIS A 424 10.73 42.04 2.63
C HIS A 424 9.65 41.04 2.15
N PRO A 425 8.35 41.29 2.38
CA PRO A 425 7.32 40.27 2.16
C PRO A 425 7.15 39.86 0.69
N MET A 426 7.31 40.79 -0.28
CA MET A 426 7.26 40.45 -1.71
C MET A 426 8.43 39.57 -2.14
N ALA A 427 9.64 39.85 -1.65
CA ALA A 427 10.82 39.05 -1.97
C ALA A 427 10.69 37.63 -1.41
N VAL A 428 10.13 37.49 -0.20
CA VAL A 428 9.82 36.18 0.40
C VAL A 428 8.84 35.40 -0.45
N VAL A 429 7.68 35.99 -0.80
CA VAL A 429 6.67 35.32 -1.63
C VAL A 429 7.26 34.94 -3.00
N ALA A 430 8.00 35.84 -3.64
CA ALA A 430 8.65 35.57 -4.93
C ALA A 430 9.67 34.44 -4.83
N THR A 431 10.48 34.39 -3.76
CA THR A 431 11.47 33.32 -3.55
C THR A 431 10.78 31.98 -3.31
N VAL A 432 9.75 31.95 -2.47
CA VAL A 432 8.96 30.73 -2.23
C VAL A 432 8.32 30.25 -3.53
N ALA A 433 7.72 31.15 -4.32
CA ALA A 433 7.15 30.81 -5.61
C ALA A 433 8.23 30.29 -6.60
N ALA A 434 9.38 30.94 -6.66
CA ALA A 434 10.49 30.55 -7.54
C ALA A 434 11.07 29.16 -7.20
N VAL A 435 10.99 28.72 -5.94
CA VAL A 435 11.44 27.39 -5.52
C VAL A 435 10.32 26.35 -5.66
N VAL A 436 9.13 26.66 -5.12
CA VAL A 436 8.03 25.68 -5.03
C VAL A 436 7.40 25.39 -6.38
N VAL A 437 7.23 26.39 -7.25
CA VAL A 437 6.56 26.18 -8.55
C VAL A 437 7.35 25.21 -9.44
N PRO A 438 8.66 25.39 -9.71
CA PRO A 438 9.42 24.44 -10.54
C PRO A 438 9.46 23.03 -9.96
N LEU A 439 9.59 22.90 -8.64
CA LEU A 439 9.55 21.60 -7.98
C LEU A 439 8.18 20.94 -8.13
N SER A 440 7.09 21.69 -7.95
CA SER A 440 5.71 21.20 -8.10
C SER A 440 5.38 20.75 -9.52
N LEU A 441 6.02 21.32 -10.56
CA LEU A 441 5.82 20.89 -11.96
C LEU A 441 6.22 19.43 -12.21
N GLY A 442 7.03 18.82 -11.33
CA GLY A 442 7.33 17.39 -11.41
C GLY A 442 6.10 16.51 -11.26
N MET A 443 4.99 17.04 -10.72
CA MET A 443 3.74 16.31 -10.51
C MET A 443 3.16 15.78 -11.83
N PHE A 444 3.43 16.44 -12.96
CA PHE A 444 3.02 15.98 -14.29
C PHE A 444 3.78 14.73 -14.77
N ASN A 445 4.91 14.40 -14.12
CA ASN A 445 5.73 13.22 -14.41
C ASN A 445 5.47 12.04 -13.46
N LEU A 446 4.41 12.10 -12.64
CA LEU A 446 4.06 11.01 -11.74
C LEU A 446 3.76 9.72 -12.51
N ARG A 447 4.29 8.60 -12.00
CA ARG A 447 4.11 7.25 -12.55
C ARG A 447 3.61 6.32 -11.46
N TYR A 448 2.88 5.29 -11.85
CA TYR A 448 2.26 4.34 -10.93
C TYR A 448 3.09 3.05 -10.81
N GLU A 449 3.07 2.42 -9.62
CA GLU A 449 3.72 1.14 -9.37
C GLU A 449 2.68 0.02 -9.27
N THR A 450 2.68 -0.87 -10.26
CA THR A 450 1.86 -2.08 -10.29
C THR A 450 2.69 -3.36 -10.13
N ASN A 451 4.01 -3.22 -9.96
CA ASN A 451 4.89 -4.34 -9.69
C ASN A 451 5.02 -4.54 -8.16
N TYR A 452 4.42 -5.62 -7.66
CA TYR A 452 4.43 -5.97 -6.25
C TYR A 452 5.83 -6.31 -5.70
N ILE A 453 6.75 -6.75 -6.57
CA ILE A 453 8.13 -7.05 -6.19
C ILE A 453 8.88 -5.77 -5.81
N ASN A 454 8.57 -4.64 -6.46
CA ASN A 454 9.17 -3.35 -6.15
C ASN A 454 8.66 -2.74 -4.83
N LEU A 455 7.63 -3.33 -4.22
CA LEU A 455 7.18 -2.93 -2.89
C LEU A 455 8.15 -3.41 -1.78
N PHE A 456 9.11 -4.27 -2.11
CA PHE A 456 10.13 -4.76 -1.19
C PHE A 456 11.49 -4.14 -1.51
N ARG A 457 12.36 -4.03 -0.50
CA ARG A 457 13.75 -3.59 -0.72
C ARG A 457 14.50 -4.60 -1.59
N ARG A 458 15.42 -4.09 -2.43
CA ARG A 458 16.13 -4.87 -3.48
C ARG A 458 16.99 -6.02 -2.94
N ASP A 459 17.39 -5.95 -1.68
CA ASP A 459 18.24 -6.89 -0.95
C ASP A 459 17.46 -8.02 -0.25
N THR A 460 16.13 -7.95 -0.21
CA THR A 460 15.29 -8.96 0.44
C THR A 460 15.30 -10.30 -0.29
N ARG A 461 15.01 -11.39 0.45
CA ARG A 461 14.89 -12.74 -0.12
C ARG A 461 13.86 -12.80 -1.24
N VAL A 462 12.68 -12.22 -1.04
CA VAL A 462 11.57 -12.27 -2.01
C VAL A 462 11.95 -11.67 -3.37
N VAL A 463 12.62 -10.52 -3.39
CA VAL A 463 13.05 -9.88 -4.64
C VAL A 463 14.07 -10.73 -5.39
N ASN A 464 15.02 -11.31 -4.66
CA ASN A 464 16.05 -12.16 -5.26
C ASN A 464 15.45 -13.48 -5.78
N ASP A 465 14.58 -14.13 -5.02
CA ASP A 465 13.91 -15.38 -5.41
C ASP A 465 13.07 -15.15 -6.69
N TYR A 466 12.30 -14.05 -6.76
CA TYR A 466 11.57 -13.67 -7.98
C TYR A 466 12.48 -13.41 -9.18
N ARG A 467 13.59 -12.69 -9.00
CA ARG A 467 14.55 -12.44 -10.07
C ARG A 467 15.14 -13.74 -10.62
N VAL A 468 15.46 -14.69 -9.75
CA VAL A 468 15.97 -16.01 -10.14
C VAL A 468 14.93 -16.76 -10.97
N VAL A 469 13.68 -16.85 -10.49
CA VAL A 469 12.62 -17.58 -11.19
C VAL A 469 12.27 -16.95 -12.53
N GLU A 470 12.11 -15.63 -12.59
CA GLU A 470 11.79 -14.93 -13.84
C GLU A 470 12.94 -14.96 -14.87
N SER A 471 14.19 -15.18 -14.43
CA SER A 471 15.33 -15.33 -15.33
C SER A 471 15.44 -16.72 -15.98
N LYS A 472 14.80 -17.74 -15.37
CA LYS A 472 14.95 -19.16 -15.74
C LYS A 472 13.66 -19.81 -16.23
N LEU A 473 12.53 -19.36 -15.69
CA LEU A 473 11.19 -19.87 -15.96
C LEU A 473 10.29 -18.75 -16.50
N GLY A 474 9.14 -19.14 -17.02
CA GLY A 474 8.24 -18.31 -17.81
C GLY A 474 7.38 -17.33 -17.00
N GLY A 475 7.99 -16.58 -16.09
CA GLY A 475 7.27 -15.61 -15.24
C GLY A 475 6.26 -16.25 -14.29
N ILE A 476 5.80 -15.50 -13.31
CA ILE A 476 4.80 -16.00 -12.34
C ILE A 476 3.60 -15.07 -12.16
N GLY A 477 3.54 -13.99 -12.95
CA GLY A 477 2.31 -13.22 -13.10
C GLY A 477 1.32 -14.02 -13.94
N LEU A 478 0.10 -14.19 -13.43
CA LEU A 478 -0.93 -14.99 -14.07
C LEU A 478 -2.14 -14.14 -14.44
N VAL A 479 -2.58 -14.30 -15.68
CA VAL A 479 -3.80 -13.71 -16.20
C VAL A 479 -4.56 -14.76 -16.97
N GLU A 480 -5.86 -14.80 -16.78
CA GLU A 480 -6.74 -15.77 -17.41
C GLU A 480 -7.71 -15.06 -18.34
N VAL A 481 -7.83 -15.56 -19.56
CA VAL A 481 -8.88 -15.18 -20.50
C VAL A 481 -9.87 -16.32 -20.57
N VAL A 482 -11.09 -16.10 -20.09
CA VAL A 482 -12.15 -17.09 -20.13
C VAL A 482 -13.01 -16.86 -21.38
N VAL A 483 -13.18 -17.91 -22.18
CA VAL A 483 -13.92 -17.89 -23.44
C VAL A 483 -15.04 -18.95 -23.41
N PRO A 484 -16.18 -18.70 -24.09
CA PRO A 484 -17.20 -19.72 -24.30
C PRO A 484 -16.66 -20.86 -25.18
N LEU A 485 -16.82 -22.09 -24.71
CA LEU A 485 -16.48 -23.31 -25.45
C LEU A 485 -17.39 -24.48 -25.02
N GLU A 486 -18.38 -24.77 -25.85
CA GLU A 486 -19.34 -25.84 -25.62
C GLU A 486 -18.79 -27.23 -25.99
N SER A 487 -19.45 -28.27 -25.50
CA SER A 487 -19.20 -29.66 -25.88
C SER A 487 -20.07 -30.05 -27.09
N PRO A 488 -19.56 -30.80 -28.08
CA PRO A 488 -18.21 -31.34 -28.16
C PRO A 488 -17.18 -30.33 -28.69
N VAL A 489 -15.92 -30.46 -28.24
CA VAL A 489 -14.81 -29.65 -28.76
C VAL A 489 -14.47 -30.09 -30.19
N THR A 490 -14.61 -29.18 -31.15
CA THR A 490 -14.35 -29.43 -32.58
C THR A 490 -12.94 -28.96 -32.98
N PRO A 491 -12.37 -29.52 -34.06
CA PRO A 491 -11.11 -29.02 -34.65
C PRO A 491 -11.12 -27.52 -34.94
N ALA A 492 -12.23 -27.01 -35.49
CA ALA A 492 -12.40 -25.57 -35.75
C ALA A 492 -12.32 -24.73 -34.46
N ALA A 493 -12.90 -25.21 -33.35
CA ALA A 493 -12.80 -24.52 -32.07
C ALA A 493 -11.37 -24.54 -31.51
N LEU A 494 -10.65 -25.65 -31.67
CA LEU A 494 -9.24 -25.77 -31.31
C LEU A 494 -8.34 -24.85 -32.15
N GLY A 495 -8.64 -24.73 -33.44
CA GLY A 495 -7.98 -23.80 -34.35
C GLY A 495 -8.18 -22.33 -33.95
N ARG A 496 -9.39 -21.96 -33.52
CA ARG A 496 -9.66 -20.62 -32.97
C ARG A 496 -8.89 -20.34 -31.68
N LEU A 497 -8.76 -21.32 -30.78
CA LEU A 497 -7.93 -21.18 -29.58
C LEU A 497 -6.45 -21.02 -29.93
N THR A 498 -5.94 -21.81 -30.88
CA THR A 498 -4.54 -21.72 -31.34
C THR A 498 -4.24 -20.34 -31.92
N GLU A 499 -5.16 -19.79 -32.71
CA GLU A 499 -5.02 -18.45 -33.28
C GLU A 499 -5.11 -17.36 -32.20
N LEU A 500 -5.99 -17.53 -31.20
CA LEU A 500 -6.05 -16.65 -30.04
C LEU A 500 -4.73 -16.67 -29.25
N ASP A 501 -4.19 -17.86 -28.96
CA ASP A 501 -2.91 -18.02 -28.26
C ASP A 501 -1.78 -17.28 -28.99
N ARG A 502 -1.71 -17.46 -30.32
CA ARG A 502 -0.73 -16.81 -31.19
C ARG A 502 -0.89 -15.28 -31.20
N LYS A 503 -2.13 -14.77 -31.32
CA LYS A 503 -2.42 -13.33 -31.26
C LYS A 503 -2.00 -12.73 -29.92
N ILE A 504 -2.31 -13.39 -28.81
CA ILE A 504 -1.92 -12.94 -27.47
C ILE A 504 -0.39 -12.96 -27.34
N ALA A 505 0.27 -14.06 -27.68
CA ALA A 505 1.72 -14.19 -27.60
C ALA A 505 2.48 -13.17 -28.47
N ALA A 506 1.92 -12.81 -29.63
CA ALA A 506 2.47 -11.83 -30.56
C ALA A 506 2.10 -10.38 -30.23
N THR A 507 1.49 -10.11 -29.07
CA THR A 507 1.16 -8.74 -28.64
C THR A 507 2.42 -7.88 -28.68
N PRO A 508 2.45 -6.78 -29.44
CA PRO A 508 3.66 -5.98 -29.54
C PRO A 508 3.92 -5.34 -28.17
N VAL A 509 5.11 -5.54 -27.60
CA VAL A 509 5.52 -5.01 -26.30
C VAL A 509 7.00 -4.67 -26.36
N ALA A 510 7.45 -3.73 -25.52
CA ALA A 510 8.84 -3.27 -25.56
C ALA A 510 9.84 -4.38 -25.17
N ASP A 511 9.47 -5.24 -24.24
CA ASP A 511 10.23 -6.43 -23.86
C ASP A 511 9.54 -7.67 -24.44
N PRO A 512 10.13 -8.36 -25.43
CA PRO A 512 9.56 -9.57 -26.03
C PRO A 512 9.30 -10.70 -25.03
N ARG A 513 9.95 -10.68 -23.86
CA ARG A 513 9.75 -11.68 -22.80
C ARG A 513 8.59 -11.33 -21.85
N ALA A 514 7.93 -10.19 -22.04
CA ALA A 514 6.87 -9.74 -21.13
C ALA A 514 5.72 -10.74 -21.04
N ILE A 515 5.35 -11.36 -22.17
CA ILE A 515 4.50 -12.56 -22.21
C ILE A 515 5.43 -13.74 -22.35
N ALA A 516 5.60 -14.48 -21.28
CA ALA A 516 6.50 -15.61 -21.26
C ALA A 516 5.84 -16.86 -21.85
N GLN A 517 4.53 -17.03 -21.63
CA GLN A 517 3.81 -18.18 -22.16
C GLN A 517 2.31 -17.92 -22.30
N VAL A 518 1.69 -18.54 -23.30
CA VAL A 518 0.23 -18.64 -23.43
C VAL A 518 -0.12 -20.12 -23.52
N LEU A 519 -0.98 -20.59 -22.62
CA LEU A 519 -1.39 -21.98 -22.51
C LEU A 519 -2.92 -22.07 -22.60
N SER A 520 -3.44 -22.90 -23.49
CA SER A 520 -4.87 -23.14 -23.61
C SER A 520 -5.18 -24.63 -23.73
N LEU A 521 -6.47 -24.95 -23.88
CA LEU A 521 -6.88 -26.30 -24.27
C LEU A 521 -6.19 -26.76 -25.56
N ALA A 522 -5.90 -25.86 -26.51
CA ALA A 522 -5.15 -26.20 -27.72
C ALA A 522 -3.73 -26.65 -27.40
N THR A 523 -3.06 -26.02 -26.43
CA THR A 523 -1.72 -26.45 -26.01
C THR A 523 -1.72 -27.82 -25.32
N VAL A 524 -2.78 -28.14 -24.57
CA VAL A 524 -2.93 -29.45 -23.91
C VAL A 524 -3.25 -30.55 -24.93
N LEU A 525 -4.09 -30.25 -25.91
CA LEU A 525 -4.59 -31.22 -26.87
C LEU A 525 -3.74 -31.34 -28.13
N ASP A 526 -3.01 -30.32 -28.56
CA ASP A 526 -2.14 -30.39 -29.75
C ASP A 526 -0.86 -29.54 -29.58
N PRO A 527 0.02 -29.87 -28.61
CA PRO A 527 1.20 -29.06 -28.31
C PRO A 527 2.19 -28.93 -29.47
N ASP A 528 2.29 -29.97 -30.31
CA ASP A 528 3.25 -30.06 -31.42
C ASP A 528 2.59 -29.77 -32.80
N GLY A 529 1.30 -29.43 -32.84
CA GLY A 529 0.56 -29.20 -34.10
C GLY A 529 0.33 -30.47 -34.94
N ARG A 530 0.45 -31.65 -34.34
CA ARG A 530 0.39 -32.95 -35.02
C ARG A 530 -1.04 -33.37 -35.35
N LEU A 531 -2.03 -32.97 -34.55
CA LEU A 531 -3.44 -33.20 -34.88
C LEU A 531 -3.85 -32.36 -36.09
N LYS A 532 -3.49 -31.08 -36.10
CA LYS A 532 -3.78 -30.18 -37.21
C LYS A 532 -3.14 -30.61 -38.54
N ALA A 533 -2.06 -31.37 -38.48
CA ALA A 533 -1.40 -31.92 -39.66
C ALA A 533 -2.15 -33.12 -40.29
N LEU A 534 -3.17 -33.67 -39.62
CA LEU A 534 -3.99 -34.76 -40.13
C LEU A 534 -5.04 -34.25 -41.12
N PRO A 535 -5.56 -35.13 -42.01
CA PRO A 535 -6.78 -34.85 -42.77
C PRO A 535 -7.96 -34.56 -41.84
N GLU A 536 -8.88 -33.69 -42.26
CA GLU A 536 -10.00 -33.17 -41.44
C GLU A 536 -10.84 -34.27 -40.75
N GLU A 537 -11.16 -35.36 -41.47
CA GLU A 537 -11.89 -36.50 -40.90
C GLU A 537 -11.09 -37.31 -39.88
N ALA A 538 -9.77 -37.38 -40.02
CA ALA A 538 -8.89 -38.05 -39.08
C ALA A 538 -8.65 -37.17 -37.85
N GLU A 539 -8.46 -35.86 -38.05
CA GLU A 539 -8.29 -34.88 -36.98
C GLU A 539 -9.47 -34.93 -35.99
N ALA A 540 -10.71 -34.82 -36.48
CA ALA A 540 -11.90 -34.86 -35.62
C ALA A 540 -12.02 -36.18 -34.81
N ARG A 541 -11.68 -37.31 -35.43
CA ARG A 541 -11.78 -38.65 -34.84
C ARG A 541 -10.71 -38.88 -33.78
N VAL A 542 -9.47 -38.48 -34.07
CA VAL A 542 -8.34 -38.58 -33.14
C VAL A 542 -8.55 -37.62 -31.96
N LEU A 543 -9.04 -36.40 -32.20
CA LEU A 543 -9.39 -35.45 -31.15
C LEU A 543 -10.45 -36.00 -30.18
N ALA A 544 -11.54 -36.57 -30.71
CA ALA A 544 -12.58 -37.18 -29.90
C ALA A 544 -12.03 -38.36 -29.06
N SER A 545 -11.21 -39.22 -29.67
CA SER A 545 -10.57 -40.34 -28.98
C SER A 545 -9.58 -39.86 -27.89
N LYS A 546 -8.83 -38.79 -28.17
CA LYS A 546 -7.90 -38.17 -27.21
C LYS A 546 -8.63 -37.62 -26.00
N LEU A 547 -9.72 -36.88 -26.21
CA LEU A 547 -10.55 -36.33 -25.13
C LEU A 547 -11.12 -37.44 -24.23
N GLU A 548 -11.61 -38.52 -24.83
CA GLU A 548 -12.11 -39.67 -24.09
C GLU A 548 -11.02 -40.33 -23.25
N LEU A 549 -9.86 -40.63 -23.85
CA LEU A 549 -8.75 -41.27 -23.13
C LEU A 549 -8.20 -40.38 -22.01
N ILE A 550 -8.03 -39.07 -22.25
CA ILE A 550 -7.60 -38.14 -21.21
C ILE A 550 -8.63 -38.08 -20.08
N GLY A 551 -9.92 -38.03 -20.40
CA GLY A 551 -11.01 -38.01 -19.41
C GLY A 551 -11.09 -39.27 -18.54
N LEU A 552 -10.67 -40.42 -19.07
CA LEU A 552 -10.57 -41.69 -18.33
C LEU A 552 -9.25 -41.86 -17.57
N SER A 553 -8.27 -41.03 -17.88
CA SER A 553 -6.93 -41.11 -17.32
C SER A 553 -6.77 -40.18 -16.09
N PRO A 554 -5.74 -40.37 -15.28
CA PRO A 554 -5.37 -39.44 -14.21
C PRO A 554 -5.13 -37.99 -14.68
N GLN A 555 -4.89 -37.78 -15.98
CA GLN A 555 -4.72 -36.48 -16.63
C GLN A 555 -6.04 -35.70 -16.77
N ALA A 556 -7.19 -36.30 -16.45
CA ALA A 556 -8.49 -35.63 -16.49
C ALA A 556 -8.51 -34.32 -15.69
N GLY A 557 -7.77 -34.24 -14.58
CA GLY A 557 -7.64 -33.00 -13.79
C GLY A 557 -6.97 -31.86 -14.56
N LEU A 558 -5.95 -32.16 -15.35
CA LEU A 558 -5.28 -31.17 -16.21
C LEU A 558 -6.24 -30.66 -17.29
N LEU A 559 -7.00 -31.56 -17.92
CA LEU A 559 -8.02 -31.19 -18.92
C LEU A 559 -9.10 -30.28 -18.31
N ARG A 560 -9.65 -30.65 -17.15
CA ARG A 560 -10.66 -29.85 -16.43
C ARG A 560 -10.15 -28.47 -16.02
N SER A 561 -8.84 -28.35 -15.80
CA SER A 561 -8.24 -27.05 -15.48
C SER A 561 -8.28 -26.09 -16.68
N PHE A 562 -8.30 -26.57 -17.93
CA PHE A 562 -8.37 -25.69 -19.11
C PHE A 562 -9.76 -25.63 -19.75
N TRP A 563 -10.59 -26.65 -19.58
CA TRP A 563 -11.92 -26.73 -20.16
C TRP A 563 -12.92 -27.42 -19.25
N ASN A 564 -14.03 -26.74 -19.00
CA ASN A 564 -15.15 -27.27 -18.23
C ASN A 564 -16.37 -27.39 -19.15
N ALA A 565 -16.73 -28.63 -19.46
CA ALA A 565 -17.83 -28.95 -20.37
C ALA A 565 -19.21 -28.57 -19.80
N GLU A 566 -19.41 -28.68 -18.48
CA GLU A 566 -20.68 -28.35 -17.82
C GLU A 566 -20.91 -26.83 -17.80
N ALA A 567 -19.86 -26.06 -17.56
CA ALA A 567 -19.91 -24.60 -17.62
C ALA A 567 -19.93 -24.05 -19.06
N GLY A 568 -19.56 -24.86 -20.06
CA GLY A 568 -19.40 -24.42 -21.45
C GLY A 568 -18.31 -23.37 -21.61
N ARG A 569 -17.22 -23.47 -20.83
CA ARG A 569 -16.13 -22.47 -20.80
C ARG A 569 -14.77 -23.14 -20.94
N ALA A 570 -13.85 -22.44 -21.59
CA ALA A 570 -12.42 -22.74 -21.58
C ALA A 570 -11.64 -21.53 -21.07
N ARG A 571 -10.49 -21.78 -20.43
CA ARG A 571 -9.54 -20.74 -20.06
C ARG A 571 -8.30 -20.77 -20.94
N VAL A 572 -7.81 -19.59 -21.26
CA VAL A 572 -6.49 -19.34 -21.83
C VAL A 572 -5.66 -18.66 -20.76
N LEU A 573 -4.60 -19.33 -20.32
CA LEU A 573 -3.72 -18.92 -19.26
C LEU A 573 -2.52 -18.18 -19.86
N VAL A 574 -2.38 -16.91 -19.51
CA VAL A 574 -1.34 -16.00 -19.99
C VAL A 574 -0.36 -15.76 -18.84
N ARG A 575 0.86 -16.27 -18.99
CA ARG A 575 1.96 -16.05 -18.04
C ARG A 575 2.78 -14.85 -18.48
N LEU A 576 2.96 -13.92 -17.55
CA LEU A 576 3.72 -12.70 -17.74
C LEU A 576 4.82 -12.56 -16.70
N LEU A 577 5.86 -11.81 -17.06
CA LEU A 577 6.84 -11.35 -16.08
C LEU A 577 6.15 -10.32 -15.16
N GLU A 578 6.07 -10.62 -13.88
CA GLU A 578 5.37 -9.78 -12.90
C GLU A 578 6.08 -8.43 -12.74
N GLN A 579 7.37 -8.36 -13.09
CA GLN A 579 8.15 -7.13 -13.09
C GLN A 579 7.75 -6.08 -14.15
N GLN A 580 6.91 -6.44 -15.11
CA GLN A 580 6.57 -5.56 -16.23
C GLN A 580 5.86 -4.27 -15.74
N PRO A 581 6.17 -3.11 -16.34
CA PRO A 581 5.51 -1.86 -15.99
C PRO A 581 3.99 -1.89 -16.22
N ALA A 582 3.26 -1.05 -15.46
CA ALA A 582 1.81 -0.91 -15.57
C ALA A 582 1.30 -0.71 -17.01
N PRO A 583 1.89 0.18 -17.84
CA PRO A 583 1.40 0.39 -19.21
C PRO A 583 1.55 -0.87 -20.08
N THR A 584 2.61 -1.65 -19.88
CA THR A 584 2.85 -2.90 -20.60
C THR A 584 1.80 -3.94 -20.20
N LYS A 585 1.58 -4.15 -18.90
CA LYS A 585 0.52 -5.05 -18.38
C LYS A 585 -0.86 -4.64 -18.91
N ALA A 586 -1.23 -3.37 -18.77
CA ALA A 586 -2.51 -2.86 -19.22
C ALA A 586 -2.74 -3.03 -20.74
N ARG A 587 -1.67 -2.91 -21.54
CA ARG A 587 -1.74 -3.21 -22.98
C ARG A 587 -1.98 -4.68 -23.24
N ILE A 588 -1.21 -5.58 -22.62
CA ILE A 588 -1.40 -7.03 -22.73
C ILE A 588 -2.84 -7.41 -22.38
N PHE A 589 -3.39 -6.84 -21.31
CA PHE A 589 -4.76 -7.12 -20.86
C PHE A 589 -5.81 -6.69 -21.87
N ARG A 590 -5.68 -5.48 -22.42
CA ARG A 590 -6.61 -4.96 -23.44
C ARG A 590 -6.55 -5.78 -24.74
N GLU A 591 -5.35 -6.11 -25.20
CA GLU A 591 -5.17 -6.89 -26.43
C GLU A 591 -5.68 -8.32 -26.26
N ALA A 592 -5.42 -8.95 -25.10
CA ALA A 592 -5.89 -10.31 -24.82
C ALA A 592 -7.41 -10.40 -24.78
N VAL A 593 -8.10 -9.48 -24.10
CA VAL A 593 -9.57 -9.49 -24.06
C VAL A 593 -10.18 -9.09 -25.41
N ALA A 594 -9.54 -8.18 -26.15
CA ALA A 594 -10.00 -7.79 -27.49
C ALA A 594 -9.91 -8.96 -28.48
N ALA A 595 -8.77 -9.65 -28.53
CA ALA A 595 -8.58 -10.83 -29.37
C ALA A 595 -9.56 -11.96 -29.00
N ALA A 596 -9.81 -12.17 -27.71
CA ALA A 596 -10.77 -13.17 -27.26
C ALA A 596 -12.21 -12.82 -27.66
N ARG A 597 -12.60 -11.55 -27.52
CA ARG A 597 -13.94 -11.09 -27.92
C ARG A 597 -14.14 -11.13 -29.44
N GLU A 598 -13.10 -10.87 -30.23
CA GLU A 598 -13.12 -11.04 -31.69
C GLU A 598 -13.35 -12.51 -32.08
N ALA A 599 -12.65 -13.45 -31.42
CA ALA A 599 -12.67 -14.87 -31.79
C ALA A 599 -13.87 -15.66 -31.22
N PHE A 600 -14.34 -15.31 -30.02
CA PHE A 600 -15.34 -16.08 -29.26
C PHE A 600 -16.56 -15.26 -28.82
N GLY A 601 -16.60 -13.96 -29.10
CA GLY A 601 -17.74 -13.10 -28.81
C GLY A 601 -17.70 -12.39 -27.45
N PRO A 602 -18.71 -11.57 -27.15
CA PRO A 602 -18.69 -10.59 -26.06
C PRO A 602 -18.73 -11.21 -24.65
N SER A 603 -19.11 -12.48 -24.52
CA SER A 603 -19.12 -13.22 -23.26
C SER A 603 -17.72 -13.61 -22.77
N SER A 604 -16.67 -13.30 -23.54
CA SER A 604 -15.27 -13.49 -23.18
C SER A 604 -14.79 -12.37 -22.25
N TYR A 605 -14.10 -12.76 -21.17
CA TYR A 605 -13.64 -11.84 -20.14
C TYR A 605 -12.23 -12.18 -19.65
N LEU A 606 -11.60 -11.18 -19.03
CA LEU A 606 -10.27 -11.28 -18.45
C LEU A 606 -10.37 -11.31 -16.93
N THR A 607 -9.58 -12.18 -16.30
CA THR A 607 -9.49 -12.31 -14.85
C THR A 607 -8.08 -12.77 -14.45
N GLY A 608 -7.89 -13.12 -13.19
CA GLY A 608 -6.62 -13.57 -12.63
C GLY A 608 -5.96 -12.52 -11.75
N LEU A 609 -5.07 -12.99 -10.89
CA LEU A 609 -4.58 -12.18 -9.78
C LEU A 609 -3.76 -10.96 -10.21
N SER A 610 -2.88 -11.11 -11.23
CA SER A 610 -2.10 -9.98 -11.74
C SER A 610 -2.97 -8.92 -12.40
N TYR A 611 -4.12 -9.31 -12.98
CA TYR A 611 -5.11 -8.37 -13.52
C TYR A 611 -5.80 -7.59 -12.40
N LEU A 612 -6.36 -8.29 -11.40
CA LEU A 612 -7.02 -7.67 -10.25
C LEU A 612 -6.09 -6.66 -9.56
N MET A 613 -4.86 -7.08 -9.26
CA MET A 613 -3.89 -6.26 -8.57
C MET A 613 -3.47 -5.00 -9.35
N THR A 614 -3.38 -5.10 -10.68
CA THR A 614 -3.15 -3.94 -11.55
C THR A 614 -4.35 -2.99 -11.53
N ARG A 615 -5.58 -3.53 -11.60
CA ARG A 615 -6.81 -2.74 -11.58
C ARG A 615 -7.04 -2.03 -10.25
N THR A 616 -6.79 -2.68 -9.12
CA THR A 616 -6.88 -2.03 -7.81
C THR A 616 -5.94 -0.84 -7.74
N THR A 617 -4.68 -0.98 -8.21
CA THR A 617 -3.72 0.12 -8.22
C THR A 617 -4.21 1.26 -9.10
N GLU A 618 -4.68 0.98 -10.32
CA GLU A 618 -5.28 1.99 -11.20
C GLU A 618 -6.48 2.70 -10.53
N GLY A 619 -7.33 1.96 -9.83
CA GLY A 619 -8.51 2.49 -9.11
C GLY A 619 -8.15 3.42 -7.94
N VAL A 620 -7.19 3.04 -7.10
CA VAL A 620 -6.68 3.91 -6.01
C VAL A 620 -6.21 5.25 -6.56
N ILE A 621 -5.49 5.21 -7.66
CA ILE A 621 -4.90 6.40 -8.27
C ILE A 621 -5.96 7.29 -8.92
N SER A 622 -6.94 6.70 -9.62
CA SER A 622 -8.04 7.46 -10.23
C SER A 622 -8.85 8.22 -9.16
N THR A 623 -9.08 7.58 -8.01
CA THR A 623 -9.83 8.16 -6.89
C THR A 623 -8.98 9.10 -6.00
N GLN A 624 -7.67 9.12 -6.16
CA GLN A 624 -6.80 9.95 -5.32
C GLN A 624 -7.06 11.45 -5.53
N TRP A 625 -7.35 11.87 -6.77
CA TRP A 625 -7.65 13.28 -7.05
C TRP A 625 -9.00 13.71 -6.47
N THR A 626 -9.99 12.81 -6.48
CA THR A 626 -11.31 13.10 -5.91
C THR A 626 -11.25 13.16 -4.38
N THR A 627 -10.56 12.21 -3.73
CA THR A 627 -10.37 12.23 -2.28
C THR A 627 -9.56 13.44 -1.81
N PHE A 628 -8.51 13.83 -2.55
CA PHE A 628 -7.75 15.05 -2.28
C PHE A 628 -8.62 16.31 -2.40
N PHE A 629 -9.44 16.40 -3.45
CA PHE A 629 -10.37 17.51 -3.64
C PHE A 629 -11.37 17.61 -2.48
N TRP A 630 -12.00 16.50 -2.09
CA TRP A 630 -12.94 16.46 -0.97
C TRP A 630 -12.27 16.80 0.36
N SER A 631 -11.03 16.37 0.59
CA SER A 631 -10.24 16.73 1.76
C SER A 631 -9.97 18.24 1.81
N ALA A 632 -9.45 18.81 0.71
CA ALA A 632 -9.14 20.23 0.62
C ALA A 632 -10.40 21.09 0.80
N LEU A 633 -11.52 20.69 0.17
CA LEU A 633 -12.80 21.38 0.30
C LEU A 633 -13.34 21.30 1.74
N GLY A 634 -13.34 20.11 2.35
CA GLY A 634 -13.80 19.91 3.72
C GLY A 634 -13.00 20.74 4.73
N ILE A 635 -11.67 20.74 4.60
CA ILE A 635 -10.78 21.57 5.41
C ILE A 635 -11.08 23.07 5.18
N LEU A 636 -11.20 23.52 3.93
CA LEU A 636 -11.49 24.91 3.60
C LEU A 636 -12.82 25.38 4.21
N LEU A 637 -13.86 24.55 4.15
CA LEU A 637 -15.16 24.83 4.76
C LEU A 637 -15.05 24.97 6.28
N MET A 638 -14.33 24.06 6.93
CA MET A 638 -14.11 24.13 8.38
C MET A 638 -13.31 25.36 8.80
N LEU A 639 -12.24 25.70 8.08
CA LEU A 639 -11.47 26.91 8.34
C LEU A 639 -12.32 28.16 8.10
N THR A 640 -13.20 28.14 7.10
CA THR A 640 -14.16 29.23 6.84
C THR A 640 -15.13 29.40 8.00
N LEU A 641 -15.65 28.30 8.56
CA LEU A 641 -16.52 28.32 9.74
C LEU A 641 -15.77 28.82 10.99
N ALA A 642 -14.54 28.35 11.21
CA ALA A 642 -13.75 28.69 12.38
C ALA A 642 -13.31 30.17 12.38
N PHE A 643 -12.85 30.69 11.24
CA PHE A 643 -12.42 32.09 11.11
C PHE A 643 -13.54 33.04 10.72
N ARG A 644 -14.73 32.53 10.33
CA ARG A 644 -15.83 33.30 9.75
C ARG A 644 -15.39 34.17 8.56
N SER A 645 -14.40 33.72 7.80
CA SER A 645 -13.82 34.46 6.69
C SER A 645 -13.21 33.52 5.65
N PRO A 646 -13.79 33.43 4.44
CA PRO A 646 -13.25 32.56 3.38
C PRO A 646 -11.87 33.00 2.92
N ALA A 647 -11.58 34.31 2.93
CA ALA A 647 -10.26 34.84 2.58
C ALA A 647 -9.16 34.37 3.55
N LEU A 648 -9.46 34.37 4.86
CA LEU A 648 -8.54 33.83 5.87
C LEU A 648 -8.41 32.31 5.76
N ALA A 649 -9.48 31.61 5.40
CA ALA A 649 -9.46 30.16 5.19
C ALA A 649 -8.57 29.77 3.98
N VAL A 650 -8.67 30.47 2.85
CA VAL A 650 -7.80 30.27 1.69
C VAL A 650 -6.34 30.57 2.05
N LEU A 651 -6.10 31.66 2.77
CA LEU A 651 -4.76 31.98 3.26
C LEU A 651 -4.22 30.92 4.22
N ALA A 652 -5.09 30.30 5.01
CA ALA A 652 -4.73 29.31 6.00
C ALA A 652 -4.33 27.94 5.41
N ILE A 653 -5.03 27.52 4.34
CA ILE A 653 -4.75 26.23 3.68
C ILE A 653 -3.58 26.33 2.70
N LEU A 654 -3.20 27.54 2.27
CA LEU A 654 -2.18 27.78 1.25
C LEU A 654 -0.79 27.18 1.58
N PRO A 655 -0.19 27.37 2.78
CA PRO A 655 1.10 26.76 3.13
C PRO A 655 1.08 25.24 2.99
N THR A 656 -0.01 24.61 3.43
CA THR A 656 -0.18 23.16 3.40
C THR A 656 -0.36 22.66 1.97
N LEU A 657 -1.18 23.33 1.14
CA LEU A 657 -1.36 22.97 -0.27
C LEU A 657 -0.05 23.06 -1.06
N LEU A 658 0.74 24.11 -0.85
CA LEU A 658 2.03 24.27 -1.50
C LEU A 658 3.02 23.18 -1.08
N SER A 659 2.98 22.76 0.19
CA SER A 659 3.82 21.67 0.67
C SER A 659 3.44 20.33 0.03
N VAL A 660 2.13 20.05 -0.11
CA VAL A 660 1.66 18.85 -0.80
C VAL A 660 2.05 18.87 -2.28
N ALA A 661 1.88 20.01 -2.96
CA ALA A 661 2.30 20.17 -4.35
C ALA A 661 3.82 19.97 -4.52
N LEU A 662 4.63 20.49 -3.60
CA LEU A 662 6.08 20.27 -3.58
C LEU A 662 6.41 18.78 -3.46
N VAL A 663 5.74 18.04 -2.59
CA VAL A 663 5.98 16.60 -2.38
C VAL A 663 5.58 15.78 -3.60
N LEU A 664 4.39 16.01 -4.17
CA LEU A 664 3.96 15.36 -5.41
C LEU A 664 4.91 15.69 -6.58
N GLY A 665 5.39 16.93 -6.62
CA GLY A 665 6.41 17.39 -7.55
C GLY A 665 7.74 16.65 -7.41
N LEU A 666 8.23 16.57 -6.18
CA LEU A 666 9.48 15.87 -5.86
C LEU A 666 9.39 14.38 -6.20
N MET A 667 8.24 13.74 -5.94
CA MET A 667 8.01 12.36 -6.33
C MET A 667 8.16 12.15 -7.84
N GLY A 668 7.58 13.04 -8.65
CA GLY A 668 7.73 12.96 -10.10
C GLY A 668 9.16 13.23 -10.59
N TRP A 669 9.87 14.21 -10.02
CA TRP A 669 11.27 14.49 -10.37
C TRP A 669 12.22 13.36 -9.97
N LEU A 670 12.04 12.79 -8.78
CA LEU A 670 12.84 11.67 -8.26
C LEU A 670 12.40 10.32 -8.83
N SER A 671 11.38 10.28 -9.69
CA SER A 671 10.78 9.04 -10.22
C SER A 671 10.33 8.06 -9.12
N ILE A 672 9.90 8.59 -7.97
CA ILE A 672 9.25 7.82 -6.92
C ILE A 672 7.84 7.52 -7.41
N LYS A 673 7.56 6.25 -7.66
CA LYS A 673 6.26 5.82 -8.18
C LYS A 673 5.19 5.87 -7.10
N LEU A 674 3.96 6.13 -7.53
CA LEU A 674 2.76 6.08 -6.74
C LEU A 674 2.26 4.63 -6.60
N ASP A 675 2.19 4.18 -5.36
CA ASP A 675 1.63 2.91 -4.90
C ASP A 675 0.46 3.18 -3.93
N MET A 676 -0.10 2.12 -3.35
CA MET A 676 -1.23 2.22 -2.42
C MET A 676 -0.97 3.09 -1.20
N ALA A 677 0.25 3.07 -0.64
CA ALA A 677 0.57 3.85 0.56
C ALA A 677 0.88 5.31 0.18
N THR A 678 1.74 5.50 -0.81
CA THR A 678 2.19 6.82 -1.26
C THR A 678 1.08 7.65 -1.89
N ALA A 679 0.05 7.03 -2.46
CA ALA A 679 -1.17 7.72 -2.90
C ALA A 679 -1.81 8.51 -1.73
N LEU A 680 -1.84 7.94 -0.53
CA LEU A 680 -2.45 8.55 0.65
C LEU A 680 -1.69 9.77 1.18
N VAL A 681 -0.44 9.99 0.77
CA VAL A 681 0.42 11.07 1.28
C VAL A 681 -0.24 12.43 1.14
N ALA A 682 -0.87 12.71 0.00
CA ALA A 682 -1.44 14.04 -0.26
C ALA A 682 -2.57 14.37 0.73
N SER A 683 -3.54 13.46 0.87
CA SER A 683 -4.68 13.64 1.78
C SER A 683 -4.25 13.59 3.25
N VAL A 684 -3.31 12.69 3.60
CA VAL A 684 -2.80 12.59 4.97
C VAL A 684 -2.02 13.85 5.36
N ALA A 685 -1.11 14.31 4.51
CA ALA A 685 -0.31 15.49 4.79
C ALA A 685 -1.17 16.76 4.91
N LEU A 686 -2.25 16.86 4.12
CA LEU A 686 -3.26 17.92 4.28
C LEU A 686 -3.92 17.88 5.65
N GLY A 687 -4.44 16.72 6.07
CA GLY A 687 -5.12 16.56 7.36
C GLY A 687 -4.20 16.78 8.56
N LEU A 688 -2.94 16.37 8.43
CA LEU A 688 -1.92 16.47 9.48
C LEU A 688 -1.40 17.90 9.68
N SER A 689 -1.15 18.65 8.60
CA SER A 689 -0.30 19.86 8.69
C SER A 689 -1.08 21.19 8.66
N VAL A 690 -2.41 21.15 8.70
CA VAL A 690 -3.25 22.36 8.70
C VAL A 690 -3.39 23.00 10.09
N ASP A 691 -3.03 22.25 11.14
CA ASP A 691 -3.09 22.66 12.53
C ASP A 691 -2.09 23.80 12.85
N ASP A 692 -0.88 23.73 12.31
CA ASP A 692 0.18 24.73 12.42
C ASP A 692 -0.34 26.12 12.03
N THR A 693 -1.04 26.18 10.89
CA THR A 693 -1.60 27.43 10.38
C THR A 693 -2.68 27.97 11.32
N PHE A 694 -3.54 27.07 11.81
CA PHE A 694 -4.63 27.43 12.70
C PHE A 694 -4.10 28.07 13.99
N HIS A 695 -3.11 27.46 14.63
CA HIS A 695 -2.48 27.97 15.85
C HIS A 695 -1.77 29.31 15.62
N CYS A 696 -1.13 29.51 14.47
CA CYS A 696 -0.53 30.80 14.11
C CYS A 696 -1.59 31.89 13.90
N LEU A 697 -2.63 31.61 13.11
CA LEU A 697 -3.66 32.59 12.75
C LEU A 697 -4.58 32.96 13.89
N ILE A 698 -5.01 31.99 14.71
CA ILE A 698 -5.90 32.29 15.83
C ILE A 698 -5.20 33.13 16.89
N GLN A 699 -3.92 32.84 17.15
CA GLN A 699 -3.09 33.63 18.05
C GLN A 699 -2.85 35.03 17.49
N PHE A 700 -2.59 35.17 16.18
CA PHE A 700 -2.52 36.47 15.51
C PHE A 700 -3.82 37.26 15.65
N HIS A 701 -4.95 36.64 15.36
CA HIS A 701 -6.26 37.27 15.44
C HIS A 701 -6.61 37.70 16.87
N ARG A 702 -6.22 36.92 17.88
CA ARG A 702 -6.40 37.27 19.29
C ARG A 702 -5.59 38.51 19.68
N GLU A 703 -4.30 38.57 19.34
CA GLU A 703 -3.45 39.72 19.64
C GLU A 703 -3.84 40.96 18.80
N ARG A 704 -4.43 40.77 17.61
CA ARG A 704 -4.92 41.87 16.75
C ARG A 704 -6.08 42.64 17.37
N LYS A 705 -6.86 42.04 18.28
CA LYS A 705 -7.96 42.72 18.98
C LYS A 705 -7.50 43.82 19.93
N THR A 706 -6.27 43.73 20.45
CA THR A 706 -5.77 44.63 21.49
C THR A 706 -4.52 45.41 21.08
N ARG A 707 -3.86 45.03 19.98
CA ARG A 707 -2.57 45.60 19.54
C ARG A 707 -2.56 45.94 18.04
N GLY A 708 -1.64 46.82 17.64
CA GLY A 708 -1.40 47.16 16.23
C GLY A 708 -0.74 46.02 15.45
N PHE A 709 -0.93 45.98 14.11
CA PHE A 709 -0.59 44.86 13.22
C PHE A 709 0.79 44.27 13.48
N ARG A 710 1.80 45.15 13.45
CA ARG A 710 3.20 44.76 13.58
C ARG A 710 3.43 44.06 14.93
N LYS A 711 2.98 44.69 16.02
CA LYS A 711 3.13 44.17 17.37
C LYS A 711 2.39 42.83 17.55
N SER A 712 1.14 42.74 17.06
CA SER A 712 0.38 41.49 17.05
C SER A 712 1.11 40.38 16.29
N LEU A 713 1.69 40.66 15.12
CA LEU A 713 2.42 39.66 14.34
C LEU A 713 3.63 39.10 15.11
N PHE A 714 4.48 39.97 15.67
CA PHE A 714 5.65 39.54 16.44
C PHE A 714 5.27 38.77 17.71
N ASP A 715 4.32 39.30 18.49
CA ASP A 715 3.95 38.68 19.75
C ASP A 715 3.29 37.31 19.54
N SER A 716 2.50 37.16 18.47
CA SER A 716 1.87 35.88 18.14
C SER A 716 2.88 34.83 17.71
N TYR A 717 3.83 35.16 16.83
CA TYR A 717 4.84 34.20 16.37
C TYR A 717 5.89 33.89 17.43
N ARG A 718 6.16 34.81 18.36
CA ARG A 718 7.01 34.55 19.53
C ARG A 718 6.45 33.45 20.43
N VAL A 719 5.12 33.35 20.52
CA VAL A 719 4.43 32.35 21.35
C VAL A 719 4.14 31.08 20.57
N SER A 720 3.51 31.18 19.39
CA SER A 720 3.09 30.00 18.62
C SER A 720 4.24 29.36 17.83
N GLY A 721 5.19 30.15 17.33
CA GLY A 721 6.24 29.70 16.41
C GLY A 721 7.12 28.58 16.95
N PRO A 722 7.68 28.67 18.18
CA PRO A 722 8.45 27.58 18.77
C PRO A 722 7.64 26.29 18.93
N GLY A 723 6.35 26.40 19.28
CA GLY A 723 5.49 25.23 19.44
C GLY A 723 5.24 24.50 18.13
N VAL A 724 4.86 25.26 17.10
CA VAL A 724 4.71 24.78 15.72
C VAL A 724 5.98 24.11 15.20
N LEU A 725 7.15 24.73 15.40
CA LEU A 725 8.41 24.16 14.92
C LEU A 725 8.75 22.83 15.63
N LEU A 726 8.53 22.75 16.94
CA LEU A 726 8.87 21.58 17.75
C LEU A 726 7.88 20.43 17.53
N SER A 727 6.57 20.72 17.44
CA SER A 727 5.56 19.70 17.11
C SER A 727 5.82 19.10 15.74
N SER A 728 6.07 19.94 14.74
CA SER A 728 6.26 19.48 13.36
C SER A 728 7.60 18.78 13.15
N LEU A 729 8.63 19.14 13.91
CA LEU A 729 9.87 18.35 13.99
C LEU A 729 9.62 16.97 14.62
N ALA A 730 8.84 16.91 15.70
CA ALA A 730 8.50 15.64 16.35
C ALA A 730 7.72 14.72 15.40
N VAL A 731 6.76 15.29 14.68
CA VAL A 731 5.97 14.61 13.64
C VAL A 731 6.88 14.10 12.52
N ALA A 732 7.72 14.96 11.95
CA ALA A 732 8.64 14.58 10.88
C ALA A 732 9.61 13.46 11.31
N VAL A 733 10.22 13.59 12.49
CA VAL A 733 11.10 12.56 13.07
C VAL A 733 10.33 11.27 13.35
N GLY A 734 9.11 11.34 13.88
CA GLY A 734 8.25 10.17 14.08
C GLY A 734 7.99 9.39 12.79
N PHE A 735 7.71 10.08 11.69
CA PHE A 735 7.55 9.46 10.38
C PHE A 735 8.85 8.92 9.76
N THR A 736 10.01 9.47 10.12
CA THR A 736 11.30 8.89 9.68
C THR A 736 11.53 7.48 10.24
N ALA A 737 10.86 7.08 11.33
CA ALA A 737 10.90 5.70 11.82
C ALA A 737 10.51 4.70 10.72
N LEU A 738 9.53 5.05 9.86
CA LEU A 738 9.08 4.19 8.76
C LEU A 738 10.19 3.83 7.76
N ARG A 739 11.31 4.58 7.73
CA ARG A 739 12.45 4.27 6.87
C ARG A 739 13.16 2.98 7.25
N THR A 740 12.93 2.43 8.44
CA THR A 740 13.50 1.14 8.85
C THR A 740 12.75 -0.07 8.33
N SER A 741 11.61 0.12 7.64
CA SER A 741 10.78 -0.97 7.10
C SER A 741 11.43 -1.67 5.91
N GLU A 742 11.17 -2.97 5.76
CA GLU A 742 11.51 -3.73 4.55
C GLU A 742 10.53 -3.49 3.39
N PHE A 743 9.36 -2.92 3.70
CA PHE A 743 8.32 -2.55 2.75
C PHE A 743 8.54 -1.11 2.25
N ALA A 744 9.03 -0.98 1.01
CA ALA A 744 9.39 0.28 0.38
C ALA A 744 8.26 1.34 0.38
N PRO A 745 6.97 0.98 0.20
CA PRO A 745 5.87 1.93 0.31
C PRO A 745 5.85 2.69 1.65
N PHE A 746 6.22 2.05 2.76
CA PHE A 746 6.23 2.71 4.08
C PHE A 746 7.42 3.66 4.24
N VAL A 747 8.58 3.25 3.71
CA VAL A 747 9.77 4.11 3.65
C VAL A 747 9.47 5.39 2.88
N ASN A 748 8.87 5.24 1.69
CA ASN A 748 8.48 6.37 0.84
C ASN A 748 7.40 7.21 1.52
N PHE A 749 6.35 6.58 2.03
CA PHE A 749 5.26 7.25 2.74
C PHE A 749 5.77 8.12 3.89
N GLY A 750 6.55 7.56 4.82
CA GLY A 750 7.08 8.30 5.96
C GLY A 750 8.02 9.42 5.55
N THR A 751 8.86 9.20 4.53
CA THR A 751 9.74 10.24 4.01
C THR A 751 8.94 11.40 3.41
N MET A 752 7.94 11.09 2.59
CA MET A 752 7.12 12.12 1.93
C MET A 752 6.26 12.90 2.93
N VAL A 753 5.66 12.24 3.93
CA VAL A 753 4.92 12.94 4.99
C VAL A 753 5.86 13.81 5.82
N ALA A 754 7.06 13.34 6.17
CA ALA A 754 8.04 14.16 6.90
C ALA A 754 8.45 15.41 6.11
N VAL A 755 8.68 15.29 4.79
CA VAL A 755 8.95 16.44 3.91
C VAL A 755 7.74 17.36 3.82
N ALA A 756 6.53 16.81 3.70
CA ALA A 756 5.29 17.60 3.64
C ALA A 756 5.06 18.39 4.93
N THR A 757 5.27 17.77 6.09
CA THR A 757 5.16 18.45 7.38
C THR A 757 6.21 19.55 7.49
N ALA A 758 7.48 19.26 7.18
CA ALA A 758 8.55 20.27 7.21
C ALA A 758 8.27 21.45 6.27
N GLY A 759 7.83 21.17 5.04
CA GLY A 759 7.44 22.19 4.06
C GLY A 759 6.25 23.03 4.51
N SER A 760 5.24 22.42 5.13
CA SER A 760 4.05 23.12 5.66
C SER A 760 4.45 24.06 6.80
N THR A 761 5.29 23.59 7.73
CA THR A 761 5.81 24.39 8.83
C THR A 761 6.66 25.56 8.35
N LEU A 762 7.54 25.35 7.37
CA LEU A 762 8.30 26.44 6.74
C LEU A 762 7.35 27.46 6.08
N GLY A 763 6.33 26.99 5.36
CA GLY A 763 5.29 27.85 4.80
C GLY A 763 4.57 28.66 5.88
N ASN A 764 4.22 28.04 7.00
CA ASN A 764 3.57 28.72 8.12
C ASN A 764 4.45 29.75 8.83
N LEU A 765 5.76 29.51 8.93
CA LEU A 765 6.68 30.41 9.60
C LEU A 765 7.21 31.54 8.69
N VAL A 766 7.15 31.36 7.37
CA VAL A 766 7.74 32.28 6.38
C VAL A 766 6.69 32.88 5.45
N LEU A 767 5.93 32.04 4.73
CA LEU A 767 4.98 32.49 3.72
C LEU A 767 3.76 33.16 4.35
N LEU A 768 3.15 32.54 5.37
CA LEU A 768 1.97 33.06 6.04
C LEU A 768 2.15 34.49 6.61
N PRO A 769 3.21 34.81 7.39
CA PRO A 769 3.41 36.18 7.87
C PRO A 769 3.72 37.18 6.74
N ALA A 770 4.36 36.74 5.64
CA ALA A 770 4.57 37.58 4.47
C ALA A 770 3.23 37.95 3.81
N CYS A 771 2.36 36.98 3.58
CA CYS A 771 1.03 37.17 3.01
C CYS A 771 0.14 38.06 3.89
N LEU A 772 0.14 37.86 5.22
CA LEU A 772 -0.56 38.74 6.16
C LEU A 772 -0.06 40.19 6.05
N THR A 773 1.25 40.38 5.92
CA THR A 773 1.86 41.72 5.80
C THR A 773 1.48 42.39 4.49
N LEU A 774 1.44 41.64 3.39
CA LEU A 774 0.98 42.17 2.09
C LEU A 774 -0.50 42.53 2.12
N GLY A 775 -1.34 41.69 2.73
CA GLY A 775 -2.77 41.97 2.91
C GLY A 775 -3.02 43.27 3.68
N GLU A 776 -2.28 43.52 4.76
CA GLU A 776 -2.37 44.77 5.53
C GLU A 776 -1.91 45.99 4.71
N ARG A 777 -0.79 45.86 3.96
CA ARG A 777 -0.30 46.95 3.08
C ARG A 777 -1.33 47.27 1.99
N TRP A 778 -1.95 46.26 1.41
CA TRP A 778 -2.95 46.43 0.36
C TRP A 778 -4.24 47.07 0.89
N SER A 779 -4.71 46.65 2.07
CA SER A 779 -5.88 47.26 2.73
C SER A 779 -5.67 48.76 3.01
N LYS A 780 -4.50 49.14 3.52
CA LYS A 780 -4.16 50.56 3.76
C LYS A 780 -4.05 51.39 2.48
N SER A 781 -3.61 50.79 1.36
CA SER A 781 -3.53 51.49 0.08
C SER A 781 -4.91 51.83 -0.54
N ARG A 782 -5.97 51.09 -0.17
CA ARG A 782 -7.34 51.37 -0.62
C ARG A 782 -8.05 52.48 0.16
N VAL A 783 -7.59 52.77 1.39
CA VAL A 783 -8.08 53.89 2.20
C VAL A 783 -7.22 55.11 1.89
N ARG A 784 -7.45 55.79 0.77
CA ARG A 784 -6.88 57.13 0.52
C ARG A 784 -7.56 58.14 1.46
N PRO A 785 -6.83 59.08 2.10
CA PRO A 785 -7.47 60.19 2.80
C PRO A 785 -8.20 61.06 1.78
N VAL A 786 -9.46 61.41 2.06
CA VAL A 786 -10.18 62.47 1.33
C VAL A 786 -9.34 63.74 1.43
N PRO A 787 -9.08 64.48 0.33
CA PRO A 787 -8.38 65.75 0.42
C PRO A 787 -9.23 66.68 1.30
N ALA A 788 -8.64 67.24 2.36
CA ALA A 788 -9.27 68.32 3.10
C ALA A 788 -9.55 69.45 2.11
N THR A 789 -10.82 69.70 1.80
CA THR A 789 -11.24 70.87 1.05
C THR A 789 -10.77 72.09 1.84
N ALA A 790 -9.90 72.87 1.22
CA ALA A 790 -9.40 74.13 1.74
C ALA A 790 -10.58 75.04 2.10
N GLY A 791 -10.78 75.30 3.39
CA GLY A 791 -11.62 76.38 3.86
C GLY A 791 -10.94 77.70 3.51
N ASN A 792 -11.51 78.42 2.54
CA ASN A 792 -11.12 79.78 2.21
C ASN A 792 -11.26 80.67 3.45
N ALA A 793 -10.15 81.32 3.79
CA ALA A 793 -10.08 82.44 4.71
C ALA A 793 -10.65 83.69 4.04
N THR A 794 -11.66 84.31 4.65
CA THR A 794 -11.94 85.74 4.52
C THR A 794 -12.63 86.26 5.77
N GLY A 795 -11.91 87.14 6.50
CA GLY A 795 -12.44 88.24 7.32
C GLY A 795 -13.13 87.87 8.64
N VAL A 796 -12.60 88.31 9.79
CA VAL A 796 -12.82 89.64 10.37
C VAL A 796 -11.92 89.78 11.61
N THR A 797 -11.07 90.79 11.58
CA THR A 797 -10.36 91.37 12.74
C THR A 797 -11.34 92.15 13.61
N LEU A 798 -11.32 91.97 14.93
CA LEU A 798 -11.67 93.02 15.90
C LEU A 798 -10.91 92.77 17.23
N HIS A 799 -10.35 93.87 17.73
CA HIS A 799 -9.81 94.19 19.07
C HIS A 799 -10.44 93.38 20.23
N GLU A 800 -9.79 93.10 21.36
CA GLU A 800 -9.06 94.02 22.24
C GLU A 800 -8.38 93.24 23.38
N ARG A 801 -7.24 93.74 23.87
CA ARG A 801 -6.69 93.40 25.19
C ARG A 801 -7.50 94.18 26.23
N ASP A 802 -8.05 93.51 27.24
CA ASP A 802 -7.70 93.73 28.65
C ASP A 802 -8.69 93.06 29.62
N ALA A 803 -8.15 92.78 30.81
CA ALA A 803 -8.81 92.63 32.10
C ALA A 803 -9.17 91.22 32.61
N ARG A 804 -8.29 90.78 33.53
CA ARG A 804 -8.58 90.39 34.93
C ARG A 804 -9.34 89.08 35.20
N GLU A 805 -8.64 88.23 35.97
CA GLU A 805 -9.11 87.49 37.15
C GLU A 805 -10.55 86.93 37.12
N ALA A 806 -10.66 85.62 36.93
CA ALA A 806 -11.18 84.67 37.93
C ALA A 806 -11.13 83.23 37.38
#